data_AF-F9WNG3-F1
#
_entry.id   AF-F9WNG3-F1
#
_cell.length_a   1.000
_cell.length_b   1.000
_cell.length_c   1.000
_cell.angle_alpha   90.00
_cell.angle_beta   90.00
_cell.angle_gamma   90.00
#
_symmetry.space_group_name_H-M   'P 1'
#
loop_
_entity.id
_entity.type
_entity.pdbx_description
1 polymer ?
#
loop_
_entity_poly.entity_id
_entity_poly.type
_entity_poly.pdbx_seq_one_letter_code
_entity_poly.pdbx_strand_id
1 'polypeptide(L)'
;MNMRNARKMDSAPMYTCLLLLLQPFAVACAHGDTQCEAKSDSGLGHCAARTLLWRWAAVARQAEERADEVMQDISAVWHREQELAGELRNKLAKARAFVAQWKGEDESGVASVEKRLLDVAERYHANREHWRTKWTEAEKQAQESKEQSRLAYSDIRSGAFLLTTKHVNTRTLTYAAVSADLGAMGIKNDTCDDGGLVSQALSDLPLPLPANAKLSEWKTKTIRALDQAAVAMAARQQRCGKLIDNLDEKATGIREAINSTVEHLVVALDKYAALDAELKATHLNATDAAGRLDAAERHLITLVSKRRAKLCAVVEARERLKRELDEIEKEVVEQGETGPKLLDRATGLLGRAEASRSTVKLVANRLSALEDTLAKALGDPVPASHIHAHGQAETDFTATAQMFVRDARAAQEEQRASARMLNLAGESLAKAKVILQLWESERKPRSGAVATSECPPTTLYVSNSSMSSTLGHGFVVRSEDLLKEQEYNRTLAEYLAAVKDKLKAINEKNLWVGDALKLAEGTEARAVAQTASAVARVYRGVVEELCKSATVIHGLQERQKQLEATVVHLRHEVSRVSSRANTAWKTAQNISELPEGLKANLTNALRHAEVLGHQLTAIVAKSETVMKALEEAVQGAERRSASYFVALESFGWNADLSLIYSSPTQLCNESRSTGIKQLVEQKNSDLMSYVTAVVKLGELVATVRDASSASERGMNTLVLTAVDTTAVVEEAARNVQSLAEAVNNVKKRQSAIAFAQALEAAKGALCEAAETIHTLQVEKDKFMSTAATLKSRVSSESKIAEQAWAAKTNSYEMPQDIEEGFTYASRHVARFEEHLQRTSAPCETVVDELGEGLREVAASDVSCCTAVGSFVRDITLNLTDFSFRSLCKEVRVGDIVTSLMKGSETMLENVSAIDKLKKLAAKVEKQVKAIRRKMDEAASSAADAQAAVEEAVRRARDADAAGRCTSLYGQLLSVLQHIW
;
A
#
# COMPACT_ATOMS: atom_id res chain seq x y z
N MET A 1 29.12 -88.66 19.73
CA MET A 1 28.99 -89.59 18.58
C MET A 1 30.34 -90.30 18.46
N ASN A 2 30.56 -91.58 18.77
CA ASN A 2 29.71 -92.75 19.09
C ASN A 2 29.35 -93.69 17.91
N MET A 3 30.35 -94.41 17.38
CA MET A 3 30.34 -95.74 16.72
C MET A 3 31.73 -96.38 17.00
N ARG A 4 32.02 -97.67 17.25
CA ARG A 4 31.34 -98.99 17.30
C ARG A 4 31.24 -99.82 16.01
N ASN A 5 31.59 -101.12 16.18
CA ASN A 5 31.44 -102.32 15.31
C ASN A 5 32.45 -102.43 14.13
N ALA A 6 32.92 -103.62 13.71
CA ALA A 6 32.67 -105.04 14.09
C ALA A 6 34.02 -105.80 14.26
N ARG A 7 34.19 -106.85 15.09
CA ARG A 7 33.89 -108.31 14.90
C ARG A 7 34.30 -108.85 13.50
N LYS A 8 34.86 -110.06 13.35
CA LYS A 8 34.74 -111.31 14.16
C LYS A 8 35.97 -112.25 13.99
N MET A 9 36.05 -113.32 14.80
CA MET A 9 36.96 -114.48 14.61
C MET A 9 36.34 -115.53 13.65
N ASP A 10 37.13 -116.50 13.17
CA ASP A 10 37.00 -117.95 13.51
C ASP A 10 38.02 -118.84 12.73
N SER A 11 37.96 -120.17 12.93
CA SER A 11 39.01 -121.21 12.81
C SER A 11 39.40 -121.80 11.42
N ALA A 12 40.44 -122.64 11.41
CA ALA A 12 40.86 -123.59 10.33
C ALA A 12 39.86 -124.79 10.17
N PRO A 13 40.02 -125.84 9.29
CA PRO A 13 41.25 -126.62 8.99
C PRO A 13 41.42 -127.27 7.56
N MET A 14 42.47 -128.10 7.40
CA MET A 14 42.65 -129.30 6.53
C MET A 14 42.26 -129.33 5.02
N TYR A 15 43.20 -129.76 4.16
CA TYR A 15 43.29 -131.08 3.44
C TYR A 15 44.63 -131.07 2.63
N THR A 16 45.58 -132.04 2.70
CA THR A 16 45.66 -133.38 2.02
C THR A 16 45.36 -133.33 0.49
N CYS A 17 46.00 -134.08 -0.43
CA CYS A 17 46.47 -135.48 -0.36
C CYS A 17 47.28 -135.95 -1.64
N LEU A 18 47.75 -137.23 -1.67
CA LEU A 18 48.32 -138.03 -2.81
C LEU A 18 49.72 -137.60 -3.41
N LEU A 19 50.63 -138.46 -3.95
CA LEU A 19 50.85 -139.95 -3.95
C LEU A 19 52.29 -140.41 -4.39
N LEU A 20 52.69 -141.63 -3.95
CA LEU A 20 53.58 -142.69 -4.50
C LEU A 20 54.78 -142.45 -5.47
N LEU A 21 55.92 -143.13 -5.19
CA LEU A 21 56.52 -144.33 -5.86
C LEU A 21 57.97 -144.58 -5.32
N LEU A 22 58.28 -145.69 -4.62
CA LEU A 22 58.78 -147.02 -5.07
C LEU A 22 60.24 -147.13 -5.63
N GLN A 23 61.12 -147.75 -4.79
CA GLN A 23 62.22 -148.74 -4.99
C GLN A 23 62.66 -149.27 -6.40
N PRO A 24 63.77 -150.06 -6.55
CA PRO A 24 65.05 -150.20 -5.80
C PRO A 24 66.32 -150.45 -6.71
N PHE A 25 67.47 -150.83 -6.12
CA PHE A 25 68.75 -151.29 -6.77
C PHE A 25 69.55 -150.20 -7.55
N ALA A 26 70.84 -150.38 -7.91
CA ALA A 26 71.73 -151.55 -7.88
C ALA A 26 73.20 -151.22 -7.46
N VAL A 27 74.02 -152.26 -7.25
CA VAL A 27 75.48 -152.17 -7.05
C VAL A 27 76.19 -152.12 -8.41
N ALA A 28 77.26 -151.33 -8.52
CA ALA A 28 78.28 -151.47 -9.56
C ALA A 28 79.68 -151.18 -8.97
N CYS A 29 80.63 -152.11 -9.15
CA CYS A 29 82.01 -151.95 -8.70
C CYS A 29 82.95 -151.75 -9.88
N ALA A 30 83.76 -150.68 -9.83
CA ALA A 30 85.04 -150.53 -10.52
C ALA A 30 85.89 -149.63 -9.62
N HIS A 31 86.99 -150.08 -9.00
CA HIS A 31 88.27 -150.40 -9.65
C HIS A 31 88.67 -149.33 -10.68
N GLY A 32 89.25 -148.26 -10.15
CA GLY A 32 89.89 -147.16 -10.88
C GLY A 32 91.10 -146.69 -10.07
N ASP A 33 92.10 -147.55 -9.96
CA ASP A 33 93.35 -147.27 -9.23
C ASP A 33 94.25 -146.34 -10.06
N THR A 34 93.99 -145.04 -9.96
CA THR A 34 94.79 -143.99 -10.59
C THR A 34 95.45 -143.13 -9.53
N GLN A 35 96.75 -143.34 -9.40
CA GLN A 35 97.69 -142.66 -8.52
C GLN A 35 97.54 -141.12 -8.55
N CYS A 36 97.76 -140.48 -7.41
CA CYS A 36 98.07 -139.05 -7.37
C CYS A 36 99.45 -138.81 -8.00
N GLU A 37 99.53 -138.63 -9.32
CA GLU A 37 100.78 -138.27 -10.00
C GLU A 37 101.31 -136.92 -9.47
N ALA A 38 102.36 -136.99 -8.67
CA ALA A 38 102.67 -135.99 -7.65
C ALA A 38 103.35 -134.69 -8.15
N LYS A 39 102.99 -134.17 -9.34
CA LYS A 39 103.67 -132.99 -9.94
C LYS A 39 102.80 -131.90 -10.59
N SER A 40 101.48 -132.04 -10.70
CA SER A 40 100.59 -130.96 -11.16
C SER A 40 99.55 -130.52 -10.11
N ASP A 41 99.05 -131.46 -9.32
CA ASP A 41 97.81 -131.29 -8.56
C ASP A 41 97.89 -130.33 -7.35
N SER A 42 99.12 -130.02 -6.89
CA SER A 42 99.37 -129.10 -5.78
C SER A 42 99.05 -127.63 -6.09
N GLY A 43 99.03 -127.23 -7.37
CA GLY A 43 98.71 -125.86 -7.78
C GLY A 43 97.25 -125.49 -7.49
N LEU A 44 96.32 -126.39 -7.84
CA LEU A 44 94.87 -126.20 -7.70
C LEU A 44 94.45 -125.89 -6.25
N GLY A 45 95.00 -126.62 -5.27
CA GLY A 45 94.70 -126.37 -3.85
C GLY A 45 95.14 -124.99 -3.36
N HIS A 46 96.29 -124.49 -3.84
CA HIS A 46 96.73 -123.12 -3.53
C HIS A 46 95.88 -122.08 -4.24
N CYS A 47 95.43 -122.32 -5.47
CA CYS A 47 94.52 -121.41 -6.18
C CYS A 47 93.15 -121.30 -5.50
N ALA A 48 92.58 -122.43 -5.09
CA ALA A 48 91.33 -122.49 -4.32
C ALA A 48 91.44 -121.72 -2.99
N ALA A 49 92.52 -121.95 -2.22
CA ALA A 49 92.77 -121.26 -0.95
C ALA A 49 92.96 -119.74 -1.13
N ARG A 50 93.67 -119.30 -2.18
CA ARG A 50 93.84 -117.87 -2.52
C ARG A 50 92.50 -117.20 -2.88
N THR A 51 91.69 -117.88 -3.68
CA THR A 51 90.36 -117.41 -4.07
C THR A 51 89.44 -117.26 -2.86
N LEU A 52 89.48 -118.21 -1.92
CA LEU A 52 88.75 -118.16 -0.67
C LEU A 52 89.15 -116.95 0.20
N LEU A 53 90.46 -116.71 0.39
CA LEU A 53 90.96 -115.55 1.14
C LEU A 53 90.51 -114.20 0.56
N TRP A 54 90.60 -114.02 -0.76
CA TRP A 54 90.14 -112.78 -1.41
C TRP A 54 88.64 -112.56 -1.29
N ARG A 55 87.84 -113.63 -1.36
CA ARG A 55 86.39 -113.55 -1.19
C ARG A 55 85.97 -113.32 0.26
N TRP A 56 86.67 -113.89 1.25
CA TRP A 56 86.53 -113.52 2.66
C TRP A 56 86.87 -112.05 2.90
N ALA A 57 87.94 -111.53 2.28
CA ALA A 57 88.30 -110.11 2.40
C ALA A 57 87.22 -109.19 1.80
N ALA A 58 86.61 -109.56 0.67
CA ALA A 58 85.50 -108.84 0.07
C ALA A 58 84.22 -108.88 0.92
N VAL A 59 83.92 -110.01 1.58
CA VAL A 59 82.79 -110.15 2.50
C VAL A 59 82.97 -109.27 3.75
N ALA A 60 84.14 -109.33 4.40
CA ALA A 60 84.45 -108.50 5.57
C ALA A 60 84.40 -107.00 5.22
N ARG A 61 84.94 -106.62 4.05
CA ARG A 61 84.88 -105.25 3.52
C ARG A 61 83.45 -104.73 3.38
N GLN A 62 82.55 -105.50 2.78
CA GLN A 62 81.18 -105.04 2.55
C GLN A 62 80.40 -104.84 3.85
N ALA A 63 80.73 -105.60 4.90
CA ALA A 63 80.14 -105.40 6.23
C ALA A 63 80.81 -104.24 7.01
N GLU A 64 82.12 -104.00 6.84
CA GLU A 64 82.79 -102.78 7.33
C GLU A 64 82.22 -101.52 6.67
N GLU A 65 82.05 -101.52 5.35
CA GLU A 65 81.47 -100.41 4.58
C GLU A 65 80.01 -100.15 5.00
N ARG A 66 79.19 -101.20 5.17
CA ARG A 66 77.81 -101.03 5.66
C ARG A 66 77.75 -100.60 7.13
N ALA A 67 78.73 -100.94 7.96
CA ALA A 67 78.85 -100.41 9.32
C ALA A 67 79.19 -98.91 9.33
N ASP A 68 80.08 -98.45 8.43
CA ASP A 68 80.39 -97.03 8.25
C ASP A 68 79.19 -96.23 7.72
N GLU A 69 78.41 -96.79 6.78
CA GLU A 69 77.13 -96.19 6.36
C GLU A 69 76.17 -96.05 7.55
N VAL A 70 76.03 -97.09 8.38
CA VAL A 70 75.16 -97.06 9.56
C VAL A 70 75.62 -96.01 10.58
N MET A 71 76.92 -95.81 10.78
CA MET A 71 77.44 -94.73 11.64
C MET A 71 77.20 -93.32 11.06
N GLN A 72 77.13 -93.16 9.73
CA GLN A 72 76.74 -91.91 9.08
C GLN A 72 75.22 -91.66 9.16
N ASP A 73 74.41 -92.68 8.91
CA ASP A 73 72.95 -92.65 9.06
C ASP A 73 72.56 -92.30 10.50
N ILE A 74 73.23 -92.94 11.48
CA ILE A 74 73.18 -92.59 12.91
C ILE A 74 73.56 -91.11 13.07
N SER A 75 74.75 -90.66 12.65
CA SER A 75 75.21 -89.26 12.73
C SER A 75 74.13 -88.25 12.29
N ALA A 76 73.43 -88.51 11.18
CA ALA A 76 72.36 -87.67 10.64
C ALA A 76 71.05 -87.65 11.47
N VAL A 77 70.81 -88.63 12.36
CA VAL A 77 69.69 -88.61 13.33
C VAL A 77 69.96 -87.64 14.48
N TRP A 78 71.21 -87.50 14.94
CA TRP A 78 71.55 -86.60 16.06
C TRP A 78 71.47 -85.12 15.67
N HIS A 79 71.87 -84.76 14.45
CA HIS A 79 71.66 -83.41 13.96
C HIS A 79 70.17 -83.03 13.95
N ARG A 80 69.29 -83.94 13.50
CA ARG A 80 67.83 -83.76 13.54
C ARG A 80 67.26 -83.69 14.97
N GLU A 81 67.91 -84.32 15.95
CA GLU A 81 67.56 -84.16 17.37
C GLU A 81 67.88 -82.76 17.88
N GLN A 82 69.05 -82.22 17.54
CA GLN A 82 69.46 -80.88 17.95
C GLN A 82 68.61 -79.78 17.29
N GLU A 83 68.23 -79.96 16.02
CA GLU A 83 67.30 -79.08 15.32
C GLU A 83 65.94 -79.05 16.03
N LEU A 84 65.35 -80.22 16.29
CA LEU A 84 64.10 -80.35 17.04
C LEU A 84 64.19 -79.72 18.45
N ALA A 85 65.34 -79.87 19.13
CA ALA A 85 65.61 -79.23 20.42
C ALA A 85 65.59 -77.69 20.35
N GLY A 86 66.12 -77.14 19.25
CA GLY A 86 66.11 -75.71 18.96
C GLY A 86 64.71 -75.19 18.64
N GLU A 87 63.99 -75.89 17.76
CA GLU A 87 62.61 -75.55 17.38
C GLU A 87 61.66 -75.56 18.58
N LEU A 88 61.68 -76.64 19.39
CA LEU A 88 60.84 -76.75 20.58
C LEU A 88 61.12 -75.63 21.59
N ARG A 89 62.41 -75.33 21.86
CA ARG A 89 62.78 -74.22 22.75
C ARG A 89 62.23 -72.89 22.26
N ASN A 90 62.37 -72.60 20.96
CA ASN A 90 61.94 -71.34 20.35
C ASN A 90 60.41 -71.20 20.31
N LYS A 91 59.69 -72.26 19.92
CA LYS A 91 58.22 -72.27 19.90
C LYS A 91 57.61 -72.22 21.30
N LEU A 92 58.22 -72.87 22.29
CA LEU A 92 57.78 -72.79 23.69
C LEU A 92 58.04 -71.39 24.29
N ALA A 93 59.18 -70.77 23.99
CA ALA A 93 59.46 -69.39 24.39
C ALA A 93 58.44 -68.40 23.78
N LYS A 94 58.09 -68.57 22.49
CA LYS A 94 57.02 -67.81 21.84
C LYS A 94 55.67 -68.01 22.54
N ALA A 95 55.29 -69.26 22.85
CA ALA A 95 54.03 -69.56 23.53
C ALA A 95 53.94 -68.89 24.92
N ARG A 96 55.00 -68.98 25.73
CA ARG A 96 55.08 -68.33 27.05
C ARG A 96 54.95 -66.81 26.98
N ALA A 97 55.65 -66.18 26.03
CA ALA A 97 55.55 -64.73 25.82
C ALA A 97 54.14 -64.32 25.36
N PHE A 98 53.51 -65.13 24.50
CA PHE A 98 52.17 -64.91 23.98
C PHE A 98 51.08 -65.05 25.06
N VAL A 99 51.18 -66.04 25.95
CA VAL A 99 50.34 -66.18 27.15
C VAL A 99 50.53 -64.98 28.09
N ALA A 100 51.77 -64.65 28.47
CA ALA A 100 52.05 -63.60 29.44
C ALA A 100 51.64 -62.18 28.99
N GLN A 101 51.52 -61.94 27.68
CA GLN A 101 51.04 -60.67 27.11
C GLN A 101 49.51 -60.59 26.99
N TRP A 102 48.79 -61.72 26.94
CA TRP A 102 47.36 -61.74 26.69
C TRP A 102 46.55 -61.67 28.00
N LYS A 103 45.56 -60.77 28.04
CA LYS A 103 44.64 -60.58 29.19
C LYS A 103 43.17 -60.46 28.73
N GLY A 104 42.82 -61.16 27.65
CA GLY A 104 41.51 -61.10 27.01
C GLY A 104 40.71 -62.39 27.17
N GLU A 105 39.43 -62.35 26.81
CA GLU A 105 38.42 -63.39 27.12
C GLU A 105 38.73 -64.80 26.56
N ASP A 106 39.65 -64.93 25.58
CA ASP A 106 40.11 -66.22 25.01
C ASP A 106 41.42 -66.75 25.65
N GLU A 107 41.68 -66.40 26.90
CA GLU A 107 42.83 -66.89 27.69
C GLU A 107 42.90 -68.43 27.72
N SER A 108 41.74 -69.11 27.73
CA SER A 108 41.65 -70.58 27.74
C SER A 108 42.11 -71.26 26.44
N GLY A 109 41.80 -70.67 25.27
CA GLY A 109 42.26 -71.20 23.98
C GLY A 109 43.78 -71.09 23.84
N VAL A 110 44.34 -69.97 24.27
CA VAL A 110 45.78 -69.69 24.26
C VAL A 110 46.54 -70.61 25.21
N ALA A 111 46.10 -70.72 26.48
CA ALA A 111 46.71 -71.60 27.47
C ALA A 111 46.65 -73.08 27.07
N SER A 112 45.62 -73.50 26.32
CA SER A 112 45.52 -74.86 25.77
C SER A 112 46.66 -75.18 24.80
N VAL A 113 47.08 -74.21 23.97
CA VAL A 113 48.18 -74.38 23.02
C VAL A 113 49.54 -74.40 23.73
N GLU A 114 49.76 -73.52 24.72
CA GLU A 114 50.98 -73.60 25.56
C GLU A 114 51.06 -74.97 26.25
N LYS A 115 49.97 -75.44 26.85
CA LYS A 115 49.92 -76.75 27.51
C LYS A 115 50.27 -77.91 26.58
N ARG A 116 49.86 -77.86 25.30
CA ARG A 116 50.26 -78.88 24.30
C ARG A 116 51.74 -78.77 23.90
N LEU A 117 52.30 -77.55 23.83
CA LEU A 117 53.74 -77.37 23.57
C LEU A 117 54.60 -77.81 24.77
N LEU A 118 54.13 -77.59 26.00
CA LEU A 118 54.75 -78.12 27.22
C LEU A 118 54.75 -79.66 27.22
N ASP A 119 53.60 -80.29 27.01
CA ASP A 119 53.45 -81.75 26.92
C ASP A 119 54.33 -82.39 25.83
N VAL A 120 54.47 -81.76 24.65
CA VAL A 120 55.42 -82.23 23.62
C VAL A 120 56.88 -82.02 24.05
N ALA A 121 57.23 -80.91 24.71
CA ALA A 121 58.58 -80.68 25.22
C ALA A 121 58.95 -81.63 26.37
N GLU A 122 58.01 -81.93 27.26
CA GLU A 122 58.15 -82.91 28.36
C GLU A 122 58.36 -84.32 27.81
N ARG A 123 57.56 -84.74 26.82
CA ARG A 123 57.74 -86.04 26.14
C ARG A 123 59.05 -86.12 25.35
N TYR A 124 59.47 -85.04 24.69
CA TYR A 124 60.79 -84.92 24.09
C TYR A 124 61.90 -85.10 25.13
N HIS A 125 61.82 -84.41 26.28
CA HIS A 125 62.82 -84.51 27.34
C HIS A 125 62.88 -85.89 27.98
N ALA A 126 61.74 -86.54 28.23
CA ALA A 126 61.67 -87.89 28.78
C ALA A 126 62.26 -88.94 27.82
N ASN A 127 61.99 -88.83 26.52
CA ASN A 127 62.52 -89.75 25.51
C ASN A 127 64.01 -89.50 25.20
N ARG A 128 64.55 -88.30 25.49
CA ARG A 128 65.91 -87.89 25.13
C ARG A 128 67.00 -88.83 25.66
N GLU A 129 66.86 -89.29 26.90
CA GLU A 129 67.83 -90.21 27.50
C GLU A 129 67.72 -91.61 26.88
N HIS A 130 66.49 -92.11 26.68
CA HIS A 130 66.20 -93.36 25.98
C HIS A 130 66.77 -93.39 24.54
N TRP A 131 66.64 -92.27 23.83
CA TRP A 131 67.25 -92.07 22.51
C TRP A 131 68.77 -92.08 22.56
N ARG A 132 69.39 -91.45 23.56
CA ARG A 132 70.84 -91.54 23.77
C ARG A 132 71.29 -92.97 24.08
N THR A 133 70.52 -93.76 24.83
CA THR A 133 70.84 -95.18 25.06
C THR A 133 70.72 -96.01 23.78
N LYS A 134 69.67 -95.81 22.98
CA LYS A 134 69.53 -96.46 21.66
C LYS A 134 70.65 -96.07 20.71
N TRP A 135 71.01 -94.79 20.70
CA TRP A 135 72.14 -94.23 19.96
C TRP A 135 73.44 -94.94 20.31
N THR A 136 73.84 -94.90 21.58
CA THR A 136 75.16 -95.41 21.98
C THR A 136 75.24 -96.92 21.79
N GLU A 137 74.13 -97.66 21.91
CA GLU A 137 74.11 -99.07 21.55
C GLU A 137 74.15 -99.27 20.02
N ALA A 138 73.45 -98.49 19.19
CA ALA A 138 73.53 -98.61 17.73
C ALA A 138 74.94 -98.30 17.19
N GLU A 139 75.56 -97.24 17.69
CA GLU A 139 76.93 -96.81 17.37
C GLU A 139 77.96 -97.85 17.84
N LYS A 140 77.84 -98.33 19.08
CA LYS A 140 78.67 -99.42 19.62
C LYS A 140 78.52 -100.70 18.78
N GLN A 141 77.31 -101.11 18.42
CA GLN A 141 77.08 -102.32 17.64
C GLN A 141 77.66 -102.18 16.20
N ALA A 142 77.56 -101.01 15.58
CA ALA A 142 78.25 -100.75 14.31
C ALA A 142 79.79 -100.81 14.46
N GLN A 143 80.33 -100.26 15.54
CA GLN A 143 81.76 -100.32 15.85
C GLN A 143 82.26 -101.72 16.24
N GLU A 144 81.44 -102.53 16.91
CA GLU A 144 81.70 -103.95 17.19
C GLU A 144 81.70 -104.76 15.88
N SER A 145 80.73 -104.55 14.99
CA SER A 145 80.73 -105.11 13.62
C SER A 145 82.03 -104.79 12.86
N LYS A 146 82.49 -103.54 12.96
CA LYS A 146 83.74 -103.08 12.33
C LYS A 146 84.99 -103.71 12.96
N GLU A 147 85.02 -103.91 14.27
CA GLU A 147 86.14 -104.58 14.94
C GLU A 147 86.18 -106.09 14.61
N GLN A 148 85.03 -106.75 14.53
CA GLN A 148 84.94 -108.15 14.06
C GLN A 148 85.40 -108.27 12.60
N SER A 149 85.14 -107.27 11.76
CA SER A 149 85.68 -107.21 10.39
C SER A 149 87.23 -107.11 10.38
N ARG A 150 87.82 -106.42 11.38
CA ARG A 150 89.29 -106.38 11.57
C ARG A 150 89.87 -107.71 12.05
N LEU A 151 89.14 -108.45 12.90
CA LEU A 151 89.53 -109.81 13.28
C LEU A 151 89.52 -110.75 12.06
N ALA A 152 88.47 -110.67 11.21
CA ALA A 152 88.45 -111.38 9.94
C ALA A 152 89.67 -111.02 9.05
N TYR A 153 90.02 -109.73 8.89
CA TYR A 153 91.24 -109.32 8.18
C TYR A 153 92.52 -109.90 8.80
N SER A 154 92.59 -110.02 10.13
CA SER A 154 93.74 -110.59 10.85
C SER A 154 93.92 -112.07 10.54
N ASP A 155 92.84 -112.85 10.55
CA ASP A 155 92.89 -114.28 10.21
C ASP A 155 93.06 -114.54 8.72
N ILE A 156 92.48 -113.71 7.83
CA ILE A 156 92.74 -113.74 6.39
C ILE A 156 94.25 -113.56 6.14
N ARG A 157 94.87 -112.55 6.76
CA ARG A 157 96.31 -112.32 6.64
C ARG A 157 97.14 -113.44 7.27
N SER A 158 96.68 -114.04 8.36
CA SER A 158 97.35 -115.17 9.01
C SER A 158 97.30 -116.43 8.14
N GLY A 159 96.16 -116.73 7.52
CA GLY A 159 96.03 -117.80 6.53
C GLY A 159 96.89 -117.55 5.28
N ALA A 160 96.96 -116.31 4.81
CA ALA A 160 97.83 -115.91 3.71
C ALA A 160 99.34 -116.10 4.02
N PHE A 161 99.75 -115.79 5.25
CA PHE A 161 101.10 -116.08 5.73
C PHE A 161 101.37 -117.59 5.75
N LEU A 162 100.45 -118.41 6.29
CA LEU A 162 100.59 -119.87 6.30
C LEU A 162 100.68 -120.47 4.88
N LEU A 163 99.89 -119.99 3.92
CA LEU A 163 99.90 -120.44 2.52
C LEU A 163 101.15 -120.04 1.71
N THR A 164 101.99 -119.14 2.22
CA THR A 164 103.12 -118.57 1.45
C THR A 164 104.44 -118.53 2.20
N THR A 165 104.43 -118.70 3.52
CA THR A 165 105.56 -118.48 4.46
C THR A 165 106.18 -117.08 4.43
N LYS A 166 105.61 -116.13 3.69
CA LYS A 166 106.17 -114.78 3.51
C LYS A 166 105.65 -113.82 4.57
N HIS A 167 106.53 -113.38 5.46
CA HIS A 167 106.19 -112.38 6.47
C HIS A 167 106.01 -110.99 5.85
N VAL A 168 105.02 -110.24 6.33
CA VAL A 168 104.80 -108.83 5.99
C VAL A 168 104.61 -108.05 7.29
N ASN A 169 105.25 -106.89 7.43
CA ASN A 169 105.41 -106.20 8.72
C ASN A 169 104.34 -105.11 8.98
N THR A 170 103.28 -105.09 8.19
CA THR A 170 102.18 -104.10 8.27
C THR A 170 101.37 -104.29 9.55
N ARG A 171 101.25 -103.26 10.40
CA ARG A 171 100.48 -103.35 11.65
C ARG A 171 98.98 -103.02 11.52
N THR A 172 98.56 -102.42 10.41
CA THR A 172 97.17 -101.98 10.19
C THR A 172 96.27 -103.13 9.70
N LEU A 173 95.13 -103.29 10.35
CA LEU A 173 94.05 -104.22 9.94
C LEU A 173 92.93 -103.43 9.29
N THR A 174 92.98 -103.31 7.96
CA THR A 174 91.93 -102.70 7.11
C THR A 174 91.90 -103.46 5.79
N TYR A 175 90.80 -103.40 5.03
CA TYR A 175 90.74 -104.03 3.71
C TYR A 175 91.92 -103.61 2.81
N ALA A 176 92.24 -102.31 2.75
CA ALA A 176 93.32 -101.81 1.92
C ALA A 176 94.70 -102.35 2.34
N ALA A 177 94.97 -102.41 3.64
CA ALA A 177 96.23 -102.95 4.17
C ALA A 177 96.35 -104.46 3.93
N VAL A 178 95.31 -105.25 4.21
CA VAL A 178 95.36 -106.71 4.01
C VAL A 178 95.29 -107.10 2.53
N SER A 179 94.59 -106.34 1.70
CA SER A 179 94.67 -106.44 0.23
C SER A 179 96.10 -106.22 -0.28
N ALA A 180 96.84 -105.25 0.28
CA ALA A 180 98.24 -105.02 -0.06
C ALA A 180 99.16 -106.13 0.49
N ASP A 181 98.94 -106.60 1.72
CA ASP A 181 99.69 -107.71 2.33
C ASP A 181 99.51 -109.01 1.52
N LEU A 182 98.27 -109.35 1.09
CA LEU A 182 97.97 -110.46 0.17
C LEU A 182 98.78 -110.33 -1.14
N GLY A 183 98.74 -109.15 -1.76
CA GLY A 183 99.51 -108.85 -2.97
C GLY A 183 101.02 -109.03 -2.78
N ALA A 184 101.58 -108.55 -1.66
CA ALA A 184 103.00 -108.66 -1.32
C ALA A 184 103.43 -110.12 -1.05
N MET A 185 102.57 -110.93 -0.44
CA MET A 185 102.76 -112.38 -0.33
C MET A 185 102.71 -113.09 -1.70
N GLY A 186 102.25 -112.42 -2.75
CA GLY A 186 102.08 -112.98 -4.09
C GLY A 186 100.74 -113.71 -4.29
N ILE A 187 99.77 -113.45 -3.41
CA ILE A 187 98.40 -113.93 -3.54
C ILE A 187 97.64 -112.93 -4.42
N LYS A 188 97.80 -113.09 -5.74
CA LYS A 188 97.01 -112.35 -6.73
C LYS A 188 95.53 -112.78 -6.71
N ASN A 189 94.64 -111.88 -7.12
CA ASN A 189 93.18 -112.06 -7.07
C ASN A 189 92.63 -112.73 -8.35
N ASP A 190 93.46 -112.81 -9.40
CA ASP A 190 93.01 -112.85 -10.81
C ASP A 190 93.78 -113.86 -11.68
N THR A 191 94.78 -114.58 -11.15
CA THR A 191 95.70 -115.41 -11.96
C THR A 191 95.88 -116.85 -11.44
N CYS A 192 94.84 -117.47 -10.90
CA CYS A 192 94.92 -118.82 -10.31
C CYS A 192 93.62 -119.59 -10.58
N ASP A 193 93.63 -120.47 -11.60
CA ASP A 193 92.53 -121.40 -11.85
C ASP A 193 92.49 -122.47 -10.75
N ASP A 194 91.33 -122.62 -10.11
CA ASP A 194 91.09 -123.60 -9.06
C ASP A 194 90.28 -124.81 -9.55
N GLY A 195 90.02 -124.92 -10.85
CA GLY A 195 89.20 -125.98 -11.45
C GLY A 195 87.74 -125.96 -10.98
N GLY A 196 87.27 -124.84 -10.44
CA GLY A 196 85.94 -124.68 -9.86
C GLY A 196 85.79 -125.14 -8.40
N LEU A 197 86.83 -125.71 -7.78
CA LEU A 197 86.80 -126.31 -6.43
C LEU A 197 86.15 -125.42 -5.37
N VAL A 198 86.50 -124.13 -5.39
CA VAL A 198 86.00 -123.09 -4.50
C VAL A 198 85.21 -122.05 -5.31
N SER A 199 85.66 -121.70 -6.52
CA SER A 199 85.00 -120.71 -7.37
C SER A 199 83.53 -121.03 -7.66
N GLN A 200 83.15 -122.31 -7.77
CA GLN A 200 81.74 -122.69 -7.96
C GLN A 200 80.92 -122.47 -6.69
N ALA A 201 81.42 -122.86 -5.51
CA ALA A 201 80.75 -122.60 -4.23
C ALA A 201 80.66 -121.10 -3.90
N LEU A 202 81.62 -120.30 -4.36
CA LEU A 202 81.67 -118.85 -4.14
C LEU A 202 80.99 -118.03 -5.25
N SER A 203 80.42 -118.65 -6.28
CA SER A 203 79.60 -117.96 -7.28
C SER A 203 78.27 -117.45 -6.70
N ASP A 204 77.76 -118.13 -5.67
CA ASP A 204 76.53 -117.79 -4.95
C ASP A 204 76.72 -116.67 -3.89
N LEU A 205 77.94 -116.10 -3.76
CA LEU A 205 78.20 -115.00 -2.83
C LEU A 205 77.44 -113.73 -3.24
N PRO A 206 76.55 -113.18 -2.39
CA PRO A 206 75.81 -111.95 -2.67
C PRO A 206 76.69 -110.70 -2.48
N LEU A 207 77.61 -110.47 -3.42
CA LEU A 207 78.50 -109.30 -3.46
C LEU A 207 78.17 -108.44 -4.70
N PRO A 208 77.93 -107.13 -4.58
CA PRO A 208 77.93 -106.33 -3.36
C PRO A 208 76.69 -106.53 -2.45
N LEU A 209 76.78 -106.02 -1.23
CA LEU A 209 75.70 -105.91 -0.24
C LEU A 209 74.93 -104.58 -0.45
N PRO A 210 73.70 -104.58 -1.00
CA PRO A 210 72.94 -103.34 -1.15
C PRO A 210 72.37 -102.86 0.20
N ALA A 211 72.28 -101.54 0.40
CA ALA A 211 71.88 -100.93 1.68
C ALA A 211 70.49 -101.36 2.21
N ASN A 212 69.60 -101.84 1.33
CA ASN A 212 68.26 -102.37 1.66
C ASN A 212 68.18 -103.91 1.73
N ALA A 213 69.31 -104.61 1.73
CA ALA A 213 69.34 -106.07 1.88
C ALA A 213 68.82 -106.51 3.25
N LYS A 214 68.11 -107.65 3.28
CA LYS A 214 67.87 -108.39 4.53
C LYS A 214 69.19 -108.99 5.00
N LEU A 215 69.85 -108.36 5.97
CA LEU A 215 71.15 -108.83 6.47
C LEU A 215 71.12 -110.29 6.96
N SER A 216 70.02 -110.77 7.54
CA SER A 216 69.86 -112.18 7.94
C SER A 216 69.85 -113.14 6.75
N GLU A 217 69.27 -112.74 5.61
CA GLU A 217 69.27 -113.51 4.36
C GLU A 217 70.66 -113.47 3.70
N TRP A 218 71.30 -112.30 3.70
CA TRP A 218 72.67 -112.11 3.24
C TRP A 218 73.65 -112.97 4.04
N LYS A 219 73.61 -112.88 5.38
CA LYS A 219 74.38 -113.72 6.31
C LYS A 219 74.24 -115.20 6.00
N THR A 220 72.99 -115.67 5.83
CA THR A 220 72.69 -117.09 5.58
C THR A 220 73.22 -117.56 4.22
N LYS A 221 73.15 -116.74 3.18
CA LYS A 221 73.70 -117.03 1.85
C LYS A 221 75.23 -117.01 1.86
N THR A 222 75.81 -115.95 2.43
CA THR A 222 77.26 -115.74 2.56
C THR A 222 77.92 -116.87 3.35
N ILE A 223 77.47 -117.15 4.58
CA ILE A 223 78.05 -118.24 5.40
C ILE A 223 77.93 -119.58 4.66
N ARG A 224 76.79 -119.88 4.03
CA ARG A 224 76.61 -121.12 3.25
C ARG A 224 77.61 -121.25 2.10
N ALA A 225 77.80 -120.20 1.29
CA ALA A 225 78.75 -120.21 0.18
C ALA A 225 80.19 -120.43 0.68
N LEU A 226 80.56 -119.73 1.76
CA LEU A 226 81.87 -119.88 2.40
C LEU A 226 82.07 -121.27 3.03
N ASP A 227 81.03 -121.86 3.60
CA ASP A 227 81.04 -123.22 4.15
C ASP A 227 81.15 -124.28 3.05
N GLN A 228 80.42 -124.13 1.95
CA GLN A 228 80.52 -125.02 0.79
C GLN A 228 81.93 -124.98 0.19
N ALA A 229 82.55 -123.80 0.13
CA ALA A 229 83.94 -123.64 -0.28
C ALA A 229 84.95 -124.26 0.71
N ALA A 230 84.77 -124.04 2.01
CA ALA A 230 85.63 -124.62 3.05
C ALA A 230 85.53 -126.15 3.09
N VAL A 231 84.32 -126.72 2.93
CA VAL A 231 84.10 -128.17 2.85
C VAL A 231 84.71 -128.76 1.58
N ALA A 232 84.61 -128.08 0.43
CA ALA A 232 85.26 -128.52 -0.81
C ALA A 232 86.79 -128.54 -0.68
N MET A 233 87.37 -127.56 0.02
CA MET A 233 88.80 -127.53 0.38
C MET A 233 89.18 -128.70 1.29
N ALA A 234 88.48 -128.88 2.42
CA ALA A 234 88.77 -129.93 3.40
C ALA A 234 88.64 -131.33 2.79
N ALA A 235 87.61 -131.58 1.98
CA ALA A 235 87.38 -132.85 1.28
C ALA A 235 88.46 -133.19 0.25
N ARG A 236 89.22 -132.20 -0.23
CA ARG A 236 90.40 -132.40 -1.10
C ARG A 236 91.70 -132.52 -0.31
N GLN A 237 91.86 -131.76 0.78
CA GLN A 237 92.99 -131.89 1.71
C GLN A 237 93.07 -133.30 2.31
N GLN A 238 91.93 -133.90 2.67
CA GLN A 238 91.86 -135.31 3.12
C GLN A 238 92.32 -136.33 2.06
N ARG A 239 92.29 -136.00 0.77
CA ARG A 239 92.71 -136.89 -0.33
C ARG A 239 94.17 -136.71 -0.74
N CYS A 240 94.70 -135.49 -0.62
CA CYS A 240 96.01 -135.11 -1.19
C CYS A 240 97.15 -134.96 -0.16
N GLY A 241 96.86 -134.96 1.14
CA GLY A 241 97.87 -134.99 2.21
C GLY A 241 98.27 -133.62 2.77
N LYS A 242 99.20 -133.66 3.75
CA LYS A 242 99.54 -132.54 4.65
C LYS A 242 100.29 -131.39 3.95
N LEU A 243 99.57 -130.44 3.37
CA LEU A 243 100.18 -129.19 2.90
C LEU A 243 99.49 -127.89 3.35
N ILE A 244 98.36 -127.97 4.07
CA ILE A 244 97.71 -126.78 4.67
C ILE A 244 97.15 -127.10 6.07
N ASP A 245 97.98 -127.69 6.92
CA ASP A 245 97.63 -127.88 8.34
C ASP A 245 97.28 -126.50 8.94
N ASN A 246 96.23 -126.45 9.79
CA ASN A 246 95.59 -125.27 10.38
C ASN A 246 94.72 -124.38 9.46
N LEU A 247 94.44 -124.75 8.19
CA LEU A 247 93.50 -124.00 7.35
C LEU A 247 92.06 -123.99 7.91
N ASP A 248 91.60 -125.12 8.43
CA ASP A 248 90.23 -125.31 8.96
C ASP A 248 89.96 -124.49 10.24
N GLU A 249 90.98 -124.34 11.08
CA GLU A 249 90.98 -123.44 12.24
C GLU A 249 90.78 -121.99 11.81
N LYS A 250 91.50 -121.54 10.77
CA LYS A 250 91.36 -120.18 10.23
C LYS A 250 90.10 -119.96 9.41
N ALA A 251 89.60 -120.98 8.72
CA ALA A 251 88.27 -120.95 8.12
C ALA A 251 87.18 -120.78 9.19
N THR A 252 87.34 -121.40 10.36
CA THR A 252 86.42 -121.28 11.49
C THR A 252 86.51 -119.92 12.16
N GLY A 253 87.70 -119.40 12.45
CA GLY A 253 87.86 -118.02 12.96
C GLY A 253 87.28 -116.96 12.03
N ILE A 254 87.47 -117.09 10.71
CA ILE A 254 86.91 -116.17 9.72
C ILE A 254 85.38 -116.33 9.59
N ARG A 255 84.84 -117.56 9.69
CA ARG A 255 83.38 -117.81 9.79
C ARG A 255 82.80 -117.12 11.02
N GLU A 256 83.42 -117.28 12.19
CA GLU A 256 82.97 -116.69 13.45
C GLU A 256 83.02 -115.15 13.41
N ALA A 257 84.13 -114.58 12.92
CA ALA A 257 84.27 -113.14 12.74
C ALA A 257 83.23 -112.57 11.76
N ILE A 258 82.97 -113.21 10.62
CA ILE A 258 81.93 -112.78 9.66
C ILE A 258 80.53 -112.97 10.26
N ASN A 259 80.28 -114.07 11.00
CA ASN A 259 79.01 -114.30 11.69
C ASN A 259 78.71 -113.20 12.71
N SER A 260 79.69 -112.92 13.57
CA SER A 260 79.61 -111.90 14.63
C SER A 260 79.48 -110.50 14.04
N THR A 261 80.27 -110.17 13.01
CA THR A 261 80.17 -108.92 12.24
C THR A 261 78.72 -108.64 11.81
N VAL A 262 78.05 -109.61 11.17
CA VAL A 262 76.67 -109.38 10.67
C VAL A 262 75.63 -109.40 11.79
N GLU A 263 75.85 -110.13 12.88
CA GLU A 263 74.98 -110.05 14.07
C GLU A 263 75.00 -108.66 14.70
N HIS A 264 76.19 -108.11 14.96
CA HIS A 264 76.37 -106.75 15.44
C HIS A 264 75.76 -105.72 14.47
N LEU A 265 75.96 -105.88 13.15
CA LEU A 265 75.39 -104.98 12.14
C LEU A 265 73.85 -105.04 12.06
N VAL A 266 73.23 -106.21 12.26
CA VAL A 266 71.77 -106.35 12.38
C VAL A 266 71.25 -105.57 13.58
N VAL A 267 71.88 -105.74 14.75
CA VAL A 267 71.45 -105.01 15.96
C VAL A 267 71.63 -103.51 15.77
N ALA A 268 72.72 -103.06 15.14
CA ALA A 268 72.93 -101.65 14.83
C ALA A 268 71.79 -101.05 13.96
N LEU A 269 71.38 -101.75 12.89
CA LEU A 269 70.27 -101.32 12.03
C LEU A 269 68.91 -101.31 12.74
N ASP A 270 68.59 -102.34 13.54
CA ASP A 270 67.31 -102.40 14.27
C ASP A 270 67.21 -101.26 15.31
N LYS A 271 68.32 -100.96 16.01
CA LYS A 271 68.39 -99.84 16.97
C LYS A 271 68.28 -98.49 16.26
N TYR A 272 68.94 -98.32 15.12
CA TYR A 272 68.83 -97.12 14.27
C TYR A 272 67.40 -96.89 13.77
N ALA A 273 66.75 -97.91 13.20
CA ALA A 273 65.42 -97.79 12.64
C ALA A 273 64.37 -97.45 13.72
N ALA A 274 64.50 -98.05 14.91
CA ALA A 274 63.64 -97.73 16.06
C ALA A 274 63.87 -96.31 16.59
N LEU A 275 65.08 -95.76 16.48
CA LEU A 275 65.42 -94.40 16.90
C LEU A 275 64.87 -93.35 15.91
N ASP A 276 65.11 -93.54 14.61
CA ASP A 276 64.66 -92.62 13.56
C ASP A 276 63.12 -92.50 13.52
N ALA A 277 62.40 -93.61 13.73
CA ALA A 277 60.94 -93.62 13.80
C ALA A 277 60.39 -92.78 14.98
N GLU A 278 60.96 -92.91 16.18
CA GLU A 278 60.52 -92.17 17.37
C GLU A 278 60.85 -90.67 17.29
N LEU A 279 62.00 -90.32 16.71
CA LEU A 279 62.37 -88.93 16.50
C LEU A 279 61.45 -88.25 15.48
N LYS A 280 61.15 -88.92 14.34
CA LYS A 280 60.19 -88.45 13.33
C LYS A 280 58.79 -88.25 13.94
N ALA A 281 58.32 -89.17 14.77
CA ALA A 281 57.04 -89.03 15.45
C ALA A 281 57.00 -87.82 16.40
N THR A 282 58.10 -87.51 17.08
CA THR A 282 58.16 -86.34 17.98
C THR A 282 58.23 -85.02 17.22
N HIS A 283 58.98 -84.96 16.11
CA HIS A 283 59.04 -83.78 15.24
C HIS A 283 57.65 -83.44 14.65
N LEU A 284 56.90 -84.41 14.14
CA LEU A 284 55.53 -84.19 13.63
C LEU A 284 54.58 -83.62 14.70
N ASN A 285 54.68 -84.09 15.96
CA ASN A 285 53.90 -83.56 17.07
C ASN A 285 54.29 -82.11 17.42
N ALA A 286 55.58 -81.76 17.35
CA ALA A 286 56.05 -80.38 17.51
C ALA A 286 55.50 -79.46 16.41
N THR A 287 55.46 -79.93 15.16
CA THR A 287 54.93 -79.17 14.01
C THR A 287 53.43 -78.87 14.13
N ASP A 288 52.59 -79.84 14.53
CA ASP A 288 51.16 -79.59 14.80
C ASP A 288 50.97 -78.55 15.92
N ALA A 289 51.69 -78.71 17.03
CA ALA A 289 51.57 -77.81 18.17
C ALA A 289 52.01 -76.38 17.81
N ALA A 290 53.09 -76.23 17.05
CA ALA A 290 53.54 -74.95 16.50
C ALA A 290 52.54 -74.33 15.52
N GLY A 291 52.00 -75.11 14.58
CA GLY A 291 51.01 -74.63 13.60
C GLY A 291 49.73 -74.10 14.24
N ARG A 292 49.31 -74.67 15.38
CA ARG A 292 48.18 -74.17 16.17
C ARG A 292 48.49 -72.87 16.92
N LEU A 293 49.72 -72.69 17.41
CA LEU A 293 50.15 -71.41 18.01
C LEU A 293 50.12 -70.27 16.97
N ASP A 294 50.67 -70.54 15.79
CA ASP A 294 50.71 -69.58 14.68
C ASP A 294 49.31 -69.37 14.04
N ALA A 295 48.30 -70.20 14.37
CA ALA A 295 46.89 -69.97 14.06
C ALA A 295 46.17 -69.13 15.13
N ALA A 296 46.42 -69.41 16.42
CA ALA A 296 45.87 -68.64 17.55
C ALA A 296 46.31 -67.18 17.51
N GLU A 297 47.60 -66.90 17.22
CA GLU A 297 48.12 -65.53 17.07
C GLU A 297 47.35 -64.75 15.99
N ARG A 298 47.14 -65.35 14.80
CA ARG A 298 46.38 -64.71 13.71
C ARG A 298 44.91 -64.48 14.08
N HIS A 299 44.28 -65.38 14.84
CA HIS A 299 42.92 -65.19 15.31
C HIS A 299 42.80 -63.97 16.25
N LEU A 300 43.70 -63.85 17.23
CA LEU A 300 43.66 -62.74 18.19
C LEU A 300 44.03 -61.39 17.56
N ILE A 301 45.00 -61.36 16.64
CA ILE A 301 45.30 -60.14 15.85
C ILE A 301 44.06 -59.69 15.06
N THR A 302 43.30 -60.64 14.48
CA THR A 302 42.03 -60.35 13.78
C THR A 302 40.94 -59.85 14.73
N LEU A 303 40.86 -60.40 15.95
CA LEU A 303 39.88 -59.97 16.97
C LEU A 303 40.20 -58.55 17.51
N VAL A 304 41.46 -58.27 17.82
CA VAL A 304 41.94 -56.97 18.33
C VAL A 304 41.72 -55.87 17.29
N SER A 305 42.14 -56.08 16.04
CA SER A 305 41.94 -55.11 14.95
C SER A 305 40.45 -54.82 14.71
N LYS A 306 39.59 -55.86 14.69
CA LYS A 306 38.13 -55.70 14.57
C LYS A 306 37.50 -54.95 15.74
N ARG A 307 37.97 -55.14 16.97
CA ARG A 307 37.52 -54.36 18.15
C ARG A 307 38.04 -52.91 18.10
N ARG A 308 39.28 -52.66 17.68
CA ARG A 308 39.84 -51.30 17.53
C ARG A 308 39.11 -50.48 16.47
N ALA A 309 38.80 -51.07 15.31
CA ALA A 309 38.00 -50.41 14.28
C ALA A 309 36.61 -49.99 14.78
N LYS A 310 35.94 -50.85 15.57
CA LYS A 310 34.66 -50.49 16.22
C LYS A 310 34.81 -49.34 17.23
N LEU A 311 35.87 -49.33 18.04
CA LEU A 311 36.12 -48.24 18.98
C LEU A 311 36.32 -46.91 18.26
N CYS A 312 37.13 -46.88 17.19
CA CYS A 312 37.36 -45.66 16.42
C CYS A 312 36.08 -45.09 15.81
N ALA A 313 35.24 -45.93 15.17
CA ALA A 313 33.95 -45.49 14.63
C ALA A 313 33.01 -44.92 15.73
N VAL A 314 33.06 -45.45 16.94
CA VAL A 314 32.32 -44.95 18.11
C VAL A 314 32.85 -43.60 18.60
N VAL A 315 34.18 -43.40 18.63
CA VAL A 315 34.81 -42.14 19.05
C VAL A 315 34.62 -41.04 17.98
N GLU A 316 34.74 -41.37 16.70
CA GLU A 316 34.44 -40.46 15.59
C GLU A 316 32.97 -40.01 15.59
N ALA A 317 32.04 -40.93 15.86
CA ALA A 317 30.63 -40.59 16.01
C ALA A 317 30.39 -39.64 17.20
N ARG A 318 31.07 -39.85 18.34
CA ARG A 318 30.99 -38.93 19.49
C ARG A 318 31.47 -37.53 19.15
N GLU A 319 32.63 -37.39 18.50
CA GLU A 319 33.18 -36.08 18.11
C GLU A 319 32.46 -35.43 16.92
N ARG A 320 31.57 -36.16 16.23
CA ARG A 320 30.55 -35.54 15.36
C ARG A 320 29.38 -35.03 16.20
N LEU A 321 28.76 -35.88 17.02
CA LEU A 321 27.59 -35.54 17.84
C LEU A 321 27.86 -34.38 18.80
N LYS A 322 29.08 -34.26 19.34
CA LYS A 322 29.47 -33.12 20.20
C LYS A 322 29.50 -31.79 19.44
N ARG A 323 30.02 -31.76 18.20
CA ARG A 323 29.97 -30.56 17.34
C ARG A 323 28.54 -30.24 16.90
N GLU A 324 27.74 -31.26 16.57
CA GLU A 324 26.32 -31.05 16.26
C GLU A 324 25.55 -30.48 17.47
N LEU A 325 25.87 -30.90 18.70
CA LEU A 325 25.32 -30.33 19.93
C LEU A 325 25.70 -28.84 20.09
N ASP A 326 26.97 -28.49 19.88
CA ASP A 326 27.48 -27.11 19.98
C ASP A 326 26.91 -26.18 18.89
N GLU A 327 26.56 -26.72 17.71
CA GLU A 327 25.87 -26.00 16.63
C GLU A 327 24.38 -25.82 16.94
N ILE A 328 23.69 -26.88 17.35
CA ILE A 328 22.27 -26.87 17.74
C ILE A 328 22.05 -25.91 18.93
N GLU A 329 22.98 -25.84 19.89
CA GLU A 329 22.87 -24.89 21.00
C GLU A 329 22.86 -23.43 20.54
N LYS A 330 23.73 -23.07 19.58
CA LYS A 330 23.75 -21.71 19.02
C LYS A 330 22.44 -21.39 18.31
N GLU A 331 21.91 -22.34 17.53
CA GLU A 331 20.62 -22.16 16.85
C GLU A 331 19.46 -22.01 17.85
N VAL A 332 19.42 -22.80 18.94
CA VAL A 332 18.44 -22.62 20.03
C VAL A 332 18.54 -21.23 20.68
N VAL A 333 19.75 -20.70 20.87
CA VAL A 333 19.96 -19.34 21.41
C VAL A 333 19.51 -18.26 20.41
N GLU A 334 19.84 -18.40 19.12
CA GLU A 334 19.44 -17.46 18.07
C GLU A 334 17.91 -17.41 17.88
N GLN A 335 17.25 -18.58 17.92
CA GLN A 335 15.78 -18.64 17.96
C GLN A 335 15.21 -18.10 19.29
N GLY A 336 15.95 -18.22 20.39
CA GLY A 336 15.65 -17.62 21.70
C GLY A 336 15.70 -16.09 21.71
N GLU A 337 16.54 -15.48 20.88
CA GLU A 337 16.53 -14.04 20.63
C GLU A 337 15.48 -13.61 19.62
N THR A 338 15.30 -14.38 18.54
CA THR A 338 14.38 -14.05 17.43
C THR A 338 12.92 -14.20 17.84
N GLY A 339 12.62 -15.21 18.66
CA GLY A 339 11.28 -15.54 19.15
C GLY A 339 10.57 -14.36 19.84
N PRO A 340 11.18 -13.74 20.88
CA PRO A 340 10.64 -12.56 21.55
C PRO A 340 10.54 -11.33 20.65
N LYS A 341 11.56 -11.05 19.82
CA LYS A 341 11.56 -9.89 18.90
C LYS A 341 10.34 -9.93 17.94
N LEU A 342 9.99 -11.11 17.43
CA LEU A 342 8.78 -11.32 16.63
C LEU A 342 7.49 -11.26 17.47
N LEU A 343 7.48 -11.78 18.69
CA LEU A 343 6.30 -11.76 19.57
C LEU A 343 5.95 -10.34 20.04
N ASP A 344 6.94 -9.51 20.35
CA ASP A 344 6.76 -8.10 20.69
C ASP A 344 6.26 -7.30 19.49
N ARG A 345 6.85 -7.51 18.30
CA ARG A 345 6.35 -6.90 17.05
C ARG A 345 4.91 -7.31 16.74
N ALA A 346 4.56 -8.59 16.90
CA ALA A 346 3.20 -9.09 16.72
C ALA A 346 2.22 -8.51 17.75
N THR A 347 2.64 -8.38 19.02
CA THR A 347 1.81 -7.82 20.09
C THR A 347 1.61 -6.31 19.91
N GLY A 348 2.65 -5.58 19.51
CA GLY A 348 2.55 -4.17 19.13
C GLY A 348 1.67 -3.94 17.91
N LEU A 349 1.77 -4.79 16.87
CA LEU A 349 0.89 -4.76 15.71
C LEU A 349 -0.56 -5.07 16.07
N LEU A 350 -0.83 -6.08 16.90
CA LEU A 350 -2.18 -6.39 17.36
C LEU A 350 -2.78 -5.24 18.19
N GLY A 351 -1.98 -4.62 19.07
CA GLY A 351 -2.40 -3.43 19.81
C GLY A 351 -2.76 -2.26 18.89
N ARG A 352 -1.95 -2.00 17.85
CA ARG A 352 -2.29 -1.01 16.82
C ARG A 352 -3.50 -1.41 15.99
N ALA A 353 -3.70 -2.70 15.70
CA ALA A 353 -4.84 -3.21 14.94
C ALA A 353 -6.16 -3.05 15.70
N GLU A 354 -6.19 -3.35 17.01
CA GLU A 354 -7.37 -3.22 17.84
C GLU A 354 -7.70 -1.75 18.16
N ALA A 355 -6.67 -0.90 18.33
CA ALA A 355 -6.85 0.57 18.37
C ALA A 355 -7.36 1.13 17.04
N SER A 356 -6.73 0.77 15.92
CA SER A 356 -7.11 1.20 14.56
C SER A 356 -8.53 0.77 14.21
N ARG A 357 -8.92 -0.48 14.49
CA ARG A 357 -10.30 -0.95 14.34
C ARG A 357 -11.31 -0.13 15.13
N SER A 358 -10.95 0.27 16.36
CA SER A 358 -11.80 1.11 17.21
C SER A 358 -11.94 2.52 16.65
N THR A 359 -10.84 3.12 16.19
CA THR A 359 -10.81 4.42 15.52
C THR A 359 -11.60 4.41 14.20
N VAL A 360 -11.33 3.46 13.30
CA VAL A 360 -12.02 3.32 12.00
C VAL A 360 -13.53 3.17 12.20
N LYS A 361 -13.99 2.38 13.17
CA LYS A 361 -15.42 2.28 13.49
C LYS A 361 -15.99 3.61 14.01
N LEU A 362 -15.28 4.31 14.89
CA LEU A 362 -15.72 5.62 15.40
C LEU A 362 -15.74 6.70 14.30
N VAL A 363 -14.81 6.64 13.34
CA VAL A 363 -14.79 7.50 12.15
C VAL A 363 -15.96 7.17 11.23
N ALA A 364 -16.19 5.90 10.88
CA ALA A 364 -17.32 5.48 10.04
C ALA A 364 -18.66 5.94 10.60
N ASN A 365 -18.92 5.67 11.89
CA ASN A 365 -20.12 6.13 12.60
C ASN A 365 -20.30 7.66 12.52
N ARG A 366 -19.21 8.43 12.64
CA ARG A 366 -19.25 9.90 12.63
C ARG A 366 -19.43 10.50 11.24
N LEU A 367 -18.80 9.90 10.22
CA LEU A 367 -18.99 10.32 8.82
C LEU A 367 -20.42 9.98 8.36
N SER A 368 -20.92 8.78 8.68
CA SER A 368 -22.31 8.40 8.41
C SER A 368 -23.29 9.37 9.08
N ALA A 369 -23.16 9.66 10.37
CA ALA A 369 -24.03 10.62 11.06
C ALA A 369 -23.95 12.06 10.47
N LEU A 370 -22.82 12.44 9.87
CA LEU A 370 -22.67 13.70 9.17
C LEU A 370 -23.38 13.69 7.81
N GLU A 371 -23.21 12.64 7.02
CA GLU A 371 -23.92 12.43 5.74
C GLU A 371 -25.44 12.42 5.98
N ASP A 372 -25.89 11.78 7.06
CA ASP A 372 -27.28 11.75 7.53
C ASP A 372 -27.82 13.13 7.97
N THR A 373 -26.94 14.04 8.41
CA THR A 373 -27.28 15.41 8.82
C THR A 373 -27.31 16.35 7.61
N LEU A 374 -26.32 16.22 6.72
CA LEU A 374 -26.26 16.96 5.45
C LEU A 374 -27.44 16.59 4.56
N ALA A 375 -27.75 15.30 4.35
CA ALA A 375 -28.87 14.87 3.54
C ALA A 375 -30.23 15.45 4.01
N LYS A 376 -30.42 15.60 5.33
CA LYS A 376 -31.61 16.25 5.90
C LYS A 376 -31.66 17.76 5.66
N ALA A 377 -30.50 18.45 5.72
CA ALA A 377 -30.39 19.88 5.44
C ALA A 377 -30.42 20.23 3.92
N LEU A 378 -30.17 19.25 3.05
CA LEU A 378 -30.14 19.45 1.60
C LEU A 378 -31.51 19.28 0.91
N GLY A 379 -32.47 18.60 1.55
CA GLY A 379 -33.87 18.53 1.14
C GLY A 379 -34.16 17.60 -0.06
N ASP A 380 -33.26 17.51 -1.03
CA ASP A 380 -33.30 16.51 -2.11
C ASP A 380 -32.65 15.19 -1.68
N PRO A 381 -33.12 14.03 -2.22
CA PRO A 381 -32.41 12.77 -2.07
C PRO A 381 -31.06 12.84 -2.79
N VAL A 382 -29.97 12.95 -2.02
CA VAL A 382 -28.59 12.86 -2.52
C VAL A 382 -28.48 11.68 -3.49
N PRO A 383 -28.04 11.88 -4.75
CA PRO A 383 -28.21 10.87 -5.79
C PRO A 383 -27.68 9.50 -5.37
N ALA A 384 -28.50 8.45 -5.56
CA ALA A 384 -28.26 7.12 -4.99
C ALA A 384 -26.93 6.47 -5.41
N SER A 385 -26.31 6.97 -6.48
CA SER A 385 -24.93 6.68 -6.90
C SER A 385 -23.88 6.96 -5.82
N HIS A 386 -24.10 7.95 -4.95
CA HIS A 386 -23.22 8.23 -3.81
C HIS A 386 -23.54 7.31 -2.62
N ILE A 387 -24.82 7.12 -2.30
CA ILE A 387 -25.26 6.34 -1.12
C ILE A 387 -24.92 4.85 -1.27
N HIS A 388 -25.15 4.24 -2.44
CA HIS A 388 -24.89 2.80 -2.63
C HIS A 388 -23.41 2.42 -2.55
N ALA A 389 -22.48 3.33 -2.89
CA ALA A 389 -21.05 3.11 -2.72
C ALA A 389 -20.61 3.13 -1.22
N HIS A 390 -21.41 3.72 -0.33
CA HIS A 390 -21.04 3.89 1.09
C HIS A 390 -21.41 2.69 1.97
N GLY A 391 -22.50 1.97 1.66
CA GLY A 391 -22.80 0.69 2.33
C GLY A 391 -21.69 -0.35 2.12
N GLN A 392 -21.13 -0.42 0.90
CA GLN A 392 -19.93 -1.22 0.63
C GLN A 392 -18.70 -0.66 1.36
N ALA A 393 -18.50 0.66 1.37
CA ALA A 393 -17.36 1.27 2.06
C ALA A 393 -17.33 0.94 3.55
N GLU A 394 -18.44 1.05 4.29
CA GLU A 394 -18.46 0.69 5.73
C GLU A 394 -18.13 -0.80 5.96
N THR A 395 -18.65 -1.69 5.10
CA THR A 395 -18.29 -3.11 5.16
C THR A 395 -16.81 -3.34 4.82
N ASP A 396 -16.25 -2.66 3.82
CA ASP A 396 -14.85 -2.81 3.40
C ASP A 396 -13.87 -2.23 4.44
N PHE A 397 -14.22 -1.09 5.07
CA PHE A 397 -13.49 -0.53 6.20
C PHE A 397 -13.43 -1.51 7.36
N THR A 398 -14.60 -1.99 7.77
CA THR A 398 -14.74 -2.86 8.92
C THR A 398 -14.14 -4.23 8.66
N ALA A 399 -14.24 -4.75 7.43
CA ALA A 399 -13.60 -5.99 6.99
C ALA A 399 -12.06 -5.85 6.91
N THR A 400 -11.53 -4.76 6.37
CA THR A 400 -10.07 -4.54 6.28
C THR A 400 -9.46 -4.41 7.68
N ALA A 401 -10.11 -3.69 8.60
CA ALA A 401 -9.69 -3.63 10.00
C ALA A 401 -9.86 -4.98 10.74
N GLN A 402 -10.86 -5.80 10.39
CA GLN A 402 -10.99 -7.16 10.92
C GLN A 402 -9.92 -8.12 10.38
N MET A 403 -9.55 -8.03 9.09
CA MET A 403 -8.42 -8.78 8.52
C MET A 403 -7.12 -8.40 9.22
N PHE A 404 -6.85 -7.11 9.41
CA PHE A 404 -5.66 -6.65 10.13
C PHE A 404 -5.57 -7.24 11.55
N VAL A 405 -6.67 -7.19 12.32
CA VAL A 405 -6.74 -7.83 13.65
C VAL A 405 -6.60 -9.35 13.58
N ARG A 406 -7.24 -10.02 12.62
CA ARG A 406 -7.14 -11.48 12.42
C ARG A 406 -5.72 -11.91 12.11
N ASP A 407 -5.05 -11.22 11.19
CA ASP A 407 -3.75 -11.61 10.67
C ASP A 407 -2.64 -11.30 11.69
N ALA A 408 -2.73 -10.17 12.40
CA ALA A 408 -1.86 -9.87 13.54
C ALA A 408 -2.08 -10.85 14.72
N ARG A 409 -3.32 -11.28 14.97
CA ARG A 409 -3.64 -12.28 16.00
C ARG A 409 -3.13 -13.67 15.63
N ALA A 410 -3.31 -14.11 14.40
CA ALA A 410 -2.78 -15.38 13.91
C ALA A 410 -1.25 -15.41 13.98
N ALA A 411 -0.58 -14.31 13.62
CA ALA A 411 0.86 -14.15 13.83
C ALA A 411 1.26 -14.26 15.32
N GLN A 412 0.52 -13.64 16.24
CA GLN A 412 0.79 -13.73 17.68
C GLN A 412 0.53 -15.15 18.24
N GLU A 413 -0.53 -15.82 17.82
CA GLU A 413 -0.89 -17.18 18.26
C GLU A 413 0.11 -18.23 17.76
N GLU A 414 0.53 -18.13 16.50
CA GLU A 414 1.56 -19.00 15.92
C GLU A 414 2.93 -18.72 16.56
N GLN A 415 3.27 -17.45 16.86
CA GLN A 415 4.51 -17.14 17.59
C GLN A 415 4.51 -17.68 19.03
N ARG A 416 3.34 -17.72 19.69
CA ARG A 416 3.17 -18.46 20.97
C ARG A 416 3.29 -19.98 20.78
N ALA A 417 2.99 -20.54 19.61
CA ALA A 417 3.28 -21.94 19.30
C ALA A 417 4.80 -22.16 19.12
N SER A 418 5.48 -21.32 18.33
CA SER A 418 6.95 -21.32 18.17
C SER A 418 7.67 -21.27 19.50
N ALA A 419 7.29 -20.36 20.41
CA ALA A 419 7.88 -20.27 21.75
C ALA A 419 7.71 -21.55 22.59
N ARG A 420 6.56 -22.23 22.47
CA ARG A 420 6.34 -23.53 23.16
C ARG A 420 7.18 -24.65 22.54
N MET A 421 7.36 -24.69 21.23
CA MET A 421 8.28 -25.62 20.57
C MET A 421 9.74 -25.33 20.91
N LEU A 422 10.13 -24.07 21.09
CA LEU A 422 11.48 -23.70 21.50
C LEU A 422 11.79 -24.16 22.94
N ASN A 423 10.84 -24.05 23.86
CA ASN A 423 11.00 -24.62 25.20
C ASN A 423 11.18 -26.15 25.15
N LEU A 424 10.40 -26.86 24.32
CA LEU A 424 10.54 -28.30 24.12
C LEU A 424 11.86 -28.69 23.41
N ALA A 425 12.40 -27.81 22.56
CA ALA A 425 13.73 -27.94 21.98
C ALA A 425 14.82 -27.74 23.06
N GLY A 426 14.71 -26.72 23.90
CA GLY A 426 15.59 -26.46 25.04
C GLY A 426 15.60 -27.60 26.06
N GLU A 427 14.45 -28.19 26.39
CA GLU A 427 14.37 -29.39 27.22
C GLU A 427 15.08 -30.60 26.58
N SER A 428 14.92 -30.79 25.27
CA SER A 428 15.53 -31.90 24.53
C SER A 428 17.04 -31.71 24.43
N LEU A 429 17.50 -30.47 24.25
CA LEU A 429 18.91 -30.07 24.30
C LEU A 429 19.51 -30.27 25.70
N ALA A 430 18.77 -29.91 26.77
CA ALA A 430 19.20 -30.14 28.14
C ALA A 430 19.35 -31.64 28.44
N LYS A 431 18.43 -32.49 27.95
CA LYS A 431 18.53 -33.96 28.04
C LYS A 431 19.75 -34.48 27.28
N ALA A 432 20.02 -33.99 26.07
CA ALA A 432 21.23 -34.31 25.30
C ALA A 432 22.53 -33.93 26.05
N LYS A 433 22.57 -32.72 26.66
CA LYS A 433 23.70 -32.27 27.50
C LYS A 433 23.90 -33.15 28.72
N VAL A 434 22.83 -33.51 29.44
CA VAL A 434 22.91 -34.40 30.61
C VAL A 434 23.44 -35.78 30.20
N ILE A 435 23.02 -36.34 29.07
CA ILE A 435 23.54 -37.61 28.54
C ILE A 435 25.05 -37.52 28.25
N LEU A 436 25.50 -36.44 27.60
CA LEU A 436 26.92 -36.21 27.33
C LEU A 436 27.72 -36.02 28.63
N GLN A 437 27.19 -35.29 29.62
CA GLN A 437 27.84 -35.08 30.92
C GLN A 437 27.91 -36.37 31.77
N LEU A 438 26.86 -37.19 31.76
CA LEU A 438 26.86 -38.50 32.43
C LEU A 438 28.01 -39.34 31.85
N TRP A 439 28.06 -39.46 30.52
CA TRP A 439 29.10 -40.18 29.79
C TRP A 439 30.52 -39.63 30.08
N GLU A 440 30.70 -38.30 30.04
CA GLU A 440 31.98 -37.63 30.33
C GLU A 440 32.42 -37.76 31.81
N SER A 441 31.53 -38.16 32.71
CA SER A 441 31.83 -38.37 34.13
C SER A 441 32.08 -39.85 34.47
N GLU A 442 31.28 -40.78 33.93
CA GLU A 442 31.35 -42.20 34.26
C GLU A 442 32.57 -42.93 33.66
N ARG A 443 33.10 -42.48 32.50
CA ARG A 443 34.00 -43.32 31.68
C ARG A 443 35.42 -42.81 31.43
N LYS A 444 35.79 -41.64 31.98
CA LYS A 444 37.14 -41.03 31.84
C LYS A 444 38.34 -41.99 32.02
N PRO A 445 38.34 -43.01 32.92
CA PRO A 445 39.51 -43.87 33.12
C PRO A 445 39.69 -45.04 32.13
N ARG A 446 38.69 -45.42 31.31
CA ARG A 446 38.75 -46.69 30.53
C ARG A 446 38.93 -46.54 29.03
N SER A 447 38.47 -45.44 28.43
CA SER A 447 38.65 -45.15 26.99
C SER A 447 39.60 -43.97 26.73
N GLY A 448 39.94 -43.19 27.76
CA GLY A 448 40.71 -41.95 27.66
C GLY A 448 42.17 -42.05 27.19
N ALA A 449 42.67 -43.26 26.88
CA ALA A 449 43.96 -43.43 26.19
C ALA A 449 43.84 -43.14 24.69
N VAL A 450 42.76 -43.58 24.04
CA VAL A 450 42.58 -43.46 22.59
C VAL A 450 42.03 -42.08 22.25
N ALA A 451 42.93 -41.11 22.15
CA ALA A 451 42.64 -39.83 21.51
C ALA A 451 42.24 -40.05 20.03
N THR A 452 41.52 -39.11 19.42
CA THR A 452 41.16 -39.18 18.00
C THR A 452 42.37 -39.28 17.06
N SER A 453 43.54 -38.78 17.48
CA SER A 453 44.83 -38.97 16.80
C SER A 453 45.34 -40.42 16.74
N GLU A 454 44.83 -41.32 17.61
CA GLU A 454 45.20 -42.74 17.62
C GLU A 454 44.27 -43.62 16.76
N CYS A 455 43.30 -43.00 16.08
CA CYS A 455 42.42 -43.63 15.09
C CYS A 455 42.81 -43.17 13.67
N PRO A 456 43.90 -43.70 13.09
CA PRO A 456 44.32 -43.34 11.75
C PRO A 456 43.32 -43.84 10.70
N PRO A 457 43.12 -43.11 9.59
CA PRO A 457 42.12 -43.48 8.59
C PRO A 457 42.48 -44.77 7.84
N THR A 458 41.66 -45.80 8.08
CA THR A 458 41.33 -46.93 7.20
C THR A 458 42.42 -47.92 6.73
N THR A 459 43.71 -47.59 6.73
CA THR A 459 44.76 -48.43 6.10
C THR A 459 45.92 -48.81 7.02
N LEU A 460 45.66 -49.70 7.99
CA LEU A 460 46.70 -50.56 8.56
C LEU A 460 46.54 -51.97 8.00
N TYR A 461 47.39 -52.32 7.04
CA TYR A 461 47.43 -53.65 6.42
C TYR A 461 48.21 -54.60 7.34
N VAL A 462 47.53 -55.14 8.36
CA VAL A 462 48.08 -55.96 9.46
C VAL A 462 48.47 -57.37 8.96
N SER A 463 49.44 -57.43 8.03
CA SER A 463 49.82 -58.66 7.32
C SER A 463 51.07 -59.35 7.86
N ASN A 464 51.96 -58.64 8.56
CA ASN A 464 53.27 -59.14 9.02
C ASN A 464 53.71 -58.62 10.40
N SER A 465 52.87 -57.86 11.11
CA SER A 465 53.18 -57.25 12.41
C SER A 465 52.96 -58.23 13.56
N SER A 466 53.96 -58.42 14.41
CA SER A 466 53.89 -59.35 15.56
C SER A 466 52.85 -58.92 16.60
N MET A 467 52.38 -59.88 17.41
CA MET A 467 51.45 -59.63 18.53
C MET A 467 51.87 -58.43 19.38
N SER A 468 53.15 -58.33 19.76
CA SER A 468 53.69 -57.24 20.58
C SER A 468 53.57 -55.85 19.96
N SER A 469 53.67 -55.74 18.62
CA SER A 469 53.44 -54.48 17.91
C SER A 469 51.95 -54.14 17.74
N THR A 470 51.07 -55.15 17.80
CA THR A 470 49.61 -54.98 17.73
C THR A 470 49.00 -54.62 19.10
N LEU A 471 49.59 -55.11 20.19
CA LEU A 471 49.20 -54.87 21.58
C LEU A 471 49.81 -53.61 22.21
N GLY A 472 50.55 -52.79 21.45
CA GLY A 472 51.51 -51.80 21.96
C GLY A 472 51.04 -50.87 23.10
N HIS A 473 49.74 -50.53 23.16
CA HIS A 473 49.14 -49.81 24.28
C HIS A 473 47.84 -50.47 24.77
N GLY A 474 47.96 -51.48 25.64
CA GLY A 474 46.96 -51.82 26.67
C GLY A 474 45.53 -52.10 26.21
N PHE A 475 45.31 -52.55 24.97
CA PHE A 475 43.98 -52.60 24.35
C PHE A 475 43.09 -53.73 24.92
N VAL A 476 42.41 -53.45 26.03
CA VAL A 476 41.49 -54.39 26.72
C VAL A 476 40.05 -53.84 26.68
N VAL A 477 39.50 -53.74 25.47
CA VAL A 477 38.11 -53.30 25.26
C VAL A 477 37.17 -54.51 25.26
N ARG A 478 36.23 -54.55 26.21
CA ARG A 478 35.16 -55.56 26.27
C ARG A 478 34.07 -55.30 25.25
N SER A 479 33.44 -56.36 24.76
CA SER A 479 32.33 -56.25 23.79
C SER A 479 31.12 -55.53 24.38
N GLU A 480 30.86 -55.71 25.68
CA GLU A 480 29.80 -55.06 26.46
C GLU A 480 29.98 -53.54 26.54
N ASP A 481 31.22 -53.07 26.72
CA ASP A 481 31.52 -51.65 26.83
C ASP A 481 31.28 -50.93 25.50
N LEU A 482 31.67 -51.54 24.37
CA LEU A 482 31.39 -51.03 23.02
C LEU A 482 29.89 -50.95 22.70
N LEU A 483 29.09 -51.92 23.15
CA LEU A 483 27.64 -51.90 22.95
C LEU A 483 27.01 -50.73 23.73
N LYS A 484 27.44 -50.50 24.97
CA LYS A 484 26.99 -49.35 25.77
C LYS A 484 27.35 -48.02 25.11
N GLU A 485 28.60 -47.84 24.67
CA GLU A 485 29.01 -46.63 23.93
C GLU A 485 28.13 -46.39 22.67
N GLN A 486 27.85 -47.46 21.92
CA GLN A 486 27.00 -47.37 20.73
C GLN A 486 25.56 -46.96 21.06
N GLU A 487 25.04 -47.37 22.23
CA GLU A 487 23.72 -46.98 22.73
C GLU A 487 23.69 -45.53 23.26
N TYR A 488 24.75 -45.05 23.93
CA TYR A 488 24.87 -43.61 24.26
C TYR A 488 24.87 -42.75 22.99
N ASN A 489 25.68 -43.10 21.98
CA ASN A 489 25.71 -42.39 20.70
C ASN A 489 24.35 -42.42 19.98
N ARG A 490 23.65 -43.57 19.97
CA ARG A 490 22.29 -43.69 19.43
C ARG A 490 21.32 -42.74 20.14
N THR A 491 21.28 -42.80 21.47
CA THR A 491 20.34 -42.01 22.28
C THR A 491 20.62 -40.50 22.15
N LEU A 492 21.90 -40.10 22.12
CA LEU A 492 22.29 -38.71 21.88
C LEU A 492 21.85 -38.24 20.48
N ALA A 493 22.08 -39.05 19.44
CA ALA A 493 21.64 -38.73 18.08
C ALA A 493 20.10 -38.59 17.97
N GLU A 494 19.33 -39.45 18.65
CA GLU A 494 17.87 -39.37 18.72
C GLU A 494 17.39 -38.04 19.35
N TYR A 495 18.03 -37.60 20.44
CA TYR A 495 17.74 -36.28 21.02
C TYR A 495 18.15 -35.12 20.12
N LEU A 496 19.32 -35.15 19.47
CA LEU A 496 19.77 -34.08 18.57
C LEU A 496 18.88 -33.96 17.32
N ALA A 497 18.47 -35.08 16.73
CA ALA A 497 17.48 -35.10 15.64
C ALA A 497 16.15 -34.49 16.10
N ALA A 498 15.65 -34.89 17.27
CA ALA A 498 14.42 -34.35 17.84
C ALA A 498 14.51 -32.86 18.21
N VAL A 499 15.71 -32.27 18.36
CA VAL A 499 15.90 -30.81 18.46
C VAL A 499 15.90 -30.17 17.07
N LYS A 500 16.67 -30.72 16.11
CA LYS A 500 16.75 -30.22 14.71
C LYS A 500 15.37 -30.14 14.04
N ASP A 501 14.52 -31.15 14.21
CA ASP A 501 13.15 -31.13 13.69
C ASP A 501 12.30 -29.98 14.27
N LYS A 502 12.47 -29.68 15.57
CA LYS A 502 11.78 -28.56 16.23
C LYS A 502 12.33 -27.21 15.77
N LEU A 503 13.66 -27.06 15.66
CA LEU A 503 14.30 -25.85 15.15
C LEU A 503 13.86 -25.54 13.71
N LYS A 504 13.79 -26.55 12.85
CA LYS A 504 13.25 -26.41 11.49
C LYS A 504 11.80 -25.92 11.51
N ALA A 505 10.93 -26.55 12.30
CA ALA A 505 9.53 -26.14 12.42
C ALA A 505 9.36 -24.71 13.02
N ILE A 506 10.27 -24.30 13.92
CA ILE A 506 10.33 -22.94 14.47
C ILE A 506 10.77 -21.94 13.39
N ASN A 507 11.79 -22.26 12.57
CA ASN A 507 12.23 -21.43 11.46
C ASN A 507 11.13 -21.25 10.39
N GLU A 508 10.45 -22.34 10.00
CA GLU A 508 9.32 -22.29 9.05
C GLU A 508 8.17 -21.42 9.59
N LYS A 509 7.85 -21.51 10.88
CA LYS A 509 6.84 -20.66 11.53
C LYS A 509 7.29 -19.22 11.72
N ASN A 510 8.56 -18.96 12.08
CA ASN A 510 9.11 -17.60 12.21
C ASN A 510 9.14 -16.88 10.85
N LEU A 511 9.41 -17.59 9.75
CA LEU A 511 9.24 -17.08 8.38
C LEU A 511 7.78 -16.71 8.09
N TRP A 512 6.84 -17.64 8.35
CA TRP A 512 5.41 -17.38 8.13
C TRP A 512 4.89 -16.22 8.97
N VAL A 513 5.28 -16.14 10.26
CA VAL A 513 4.98 -15.00 11.14
C VAL A 513 5.60 -13.72 10.56
N GLY A 514 6.84 -13.74 10.10
CA GLY A 514 7.49 -12.60 9.44
C GLY A 514 6.69 -12.06 8.23
N ASP A 515 6.16 -12.93 7.39
CA ASP A 515 5.34 -12.54 6.23
C ASP A 515 3.90 -12.16 6.61
N ALA A 516 3.30 -12.82 7.60
CA ALA A 516 2.01 -12.43 8.16
C ALA A 516 2.06 -11.02 8.79
N LEU A 517 3.17 -10.66 9.46
CA LEU A 517 3.37 -9.32 10.00
C LEU A 517 3.56 -8.27 8.90
N LYS A 518 4.28 -8.58 7.80
CA LYS A 518 4.34 -7.70 6.61
C LYS A 518 2.96 -7.53 5.96
N LEU A 519 2.16 -8.59 5.87
CA LEU A 519 0.80 -8.55 5.34
C LEU A 519 -0.10 -7.68 6.23
N ALA A 520 0.03 -7.81 7.55
CA ALA A 520 -0.68 -7.01 8.54
C ALA A 520 -0.32 -5.52 8.43
N GLU A 521 0.98 -5.17 8.36
CA GLU A 521 1.45 -3.80 8.07
C GLU A 521 0.91 -3.29 6.72
N GLY A 522 0.84 -4.15 5.70
CA GLY A 522 0.22 -3.86 4.41
C GLY A 522 -1.31 -3.72 4.46
N THR A 523 -2.00 -4.25 5.47
CA THR A 523 -3.43 -3.95 5.74
C THR A 523 -3.60 -2.68 6.58
N GLU A 524 -2.68 -2.38 7.49
CA GLU A 524 -2.64 -1.13 8.27
C GLU A 524 -2.59 0.08 7.33
N ALA A 525 -1.63 0.08 6.40
CA ALA A 525 -1.49 1.14 5.40
C ALA A 525 -2.72 1.29 4.49
N ARG A 526 -3.35 0.18 4.08
CA ARG A 526 -4.58 0.21 3.26
C ARG A 526 -5.76 0.80 4.02
N ALA A 527 -5.96 0.41 5.28
CA ALA A 527 -7.03 0.94 6.12
C ALA A 527 -6.87 2.47 6.32
N VAL A 528 -5.64 2.96 6.54
CA VAL A 528 -5.35 4.40 6.65
C VAL A 528 -5.63 5.14 5.33
N ALA A 529 -5.12 4.65 4.20
CA ALA A 529 -5.32 5.30 2.90
C ALA A 529 -6.81 5.31 2.45
N GLN A 530 -7.55 4.23 2.71
CA GLN A 530 -9.00 4.21 2.52
C GLN A 530 -9.68 5.26 3.42
N THR A 531 -9.28 5.36 4.70
CA THR A 531 -9.93 6.25 5.67
C THR A 531 -9.68 7.72 5.31
N ALA A 532 -8.44 8.06 4.95
CA ALA A 532 -8.11 9.37 4.38
C ALA A 532 -8.93 9.68 3.12
N SER A 533 -9.15 8.69 2.25
CA SER A 533 -9.97 8.88 1.05
C SER A 533 -11.47 9.05 1.33
N ALA A 534 -12.00 8.52 2.44
CA ALA A 534 -13.37 8.79 2.87
C ALA A 534 -13.49 10.18 3.52
N VAL A 535 -12.57 10.53 4.44
CA VAL A 535 -12.54 11.86 5.07
C VAL A 535 -12.41 12.97 4.02
N ALA A 536 -11.53 12.80 3.03
CA ALA A 536 -11.38 13.77 1.94
C ALA A 536 -12.62 13.86 1.01
N ARG A 537 -13.37 12.75 0.83
CA ARG A 537 -14.62 12.74 0.07
C ARG A 537 -15.74 13.50 0.80
N VAL A 538 -15.94 13.19 2.09
CA VAL A 538 -16.95 13.85 2.92
C VAL A 538 -16.64 15.33 3.11
N TYR A 539 -15.36 15.67 3.36
CA TYR A 539 -14.92 17.07 3.40
C TYR A 539 -15.21 17.79 2.08
N ARG A 540 -14.95 17.17 0.92
CA ARG A 540 -15.25 17.79 -0.37
C ARG A 540 -16.75 18.13 -0.50
N GLY A 541 -17.64 17.18 -0.15
CA GLY A 541 -19.08 17.44 -0.14
C GLY A 541 -19.48 18.59 0.79
N VAL A 542 -18.89 18.66 1.99
CA VAL A 542 -19.08 19.78 2.93
C VAL A 542 -18.63 21.12 2.32
N VAL A 543 -17.51 21.16 1.59
CA VAL A 543 -17.03 22.38 0.91
C VAL A 543 -17.90 22.75 -0.29
N GLU A 544 -18.34 21.79 -1.09
CA GLU A 544 -19.26 22.01 -2.22
C GLU A 544 -20.59 22.62 -1.74
N GLU A 545 -21.12 22.17 -0.60
CA GLU A 545 -22.35 22.71 -0.01
C GLU A 545 -22.15 24.05 0.71
N LEU A 546 -20.98 24.30 1.31
CA LEU A 546 -20.61 25.64 1.76
C LEU A 546 -20.57 26.63 0.59
N CYS A 547 -20.01 26.21 -0.55
CA CYS A 547 -19.92 27.01 -1.78
C CYS A 547 -21.28 27.33 -2.39
N LYS A 548 -22.20 26.35 -2.43
CA LYS A 548 -23.60 26.58 -2.80
C LYS A 548 -24.28 27.56 -1.83
N SER A 549 -24.07 27.38 -0.53
CA SER A 549 -24.64 28.27 0.50
C SER A 549 -24.10 29.70 0.41
N ALA A 550 -22.80 29.89 0.18
CA ALA A 550 -22.18 31.19 -0.07
C ALA A 550 -22.81 31.89 -1.30
N THR A 551 -23.02 31.13 -2.38
CA THR A 551 -23.64 31.62 -3.61
C THR A 551 -25.09 32.07 -3.37
N VAL A 552 -25.86 31.33 -2.57
CA VAL A 552 -27.23 31.72 -2.17
C VAL A 552 -27.20 32.98 -1.30
N ILE A 553 -26.32 33.07 -0.29
CA ILE A 553 -26.21 34.26 0.59
C ILE A 553 -25.88 35.52 -0.22
N HIS A 554 -24.90 35.46 -1.12
CA HIS A 554 -24.58 36.55 -2.03
C HIS A 554 -25.77 36.90 -2.96
N GLY A 555 -26.51 35.90 -3.43
CA GLY A 555 -27.75 36.10 -4.18
C GLY A 555 -28.84 36.82 -3.37
N LEU A 556 -28.95 36.55 -2.07
CA LEU A 556 -29.90 37.23 -1.19
C LEU A 556 -29.51 38.67 -0.86
N GLN A 557 -28.23 38.94 -0.66
CA GLN A 557 -27.71 40.32 -0.54
C GLN A 557 -27.98 41.14 -1.80
N GLU A 558 -27.85 40.53 -2.98
CA GLU A 558 -28.10 41.22 -4.24
C GLU A 558 -29.61 41.45 -4.47
N ARG A 559 -30.46 40.46 -4.16
CA ARG A 559 -31.93 40.65 -4.13
C ARG A 559 -32.36 41.72 -3.12
N GLN A 560 -31.70 41.81 -1.95
CA GLN A 560 -31.96 42.86 -0.96
C GLN A 560 -31.70 44.24 -1.55
N LYS A 561 -30.51 44.49 -2.12
CA LYS A 561 -30.16 45.79 -2.73
C LYS A 561 -31.14 46.18 -3.84
N GLN A 562 -31.54 45.21 -4.68
CA GLN A 562 -32.49 45.44 -5.77
C GLN A 562 -33.90 45.75 -5.24
N LEU A 563 -34.34 45.08 -4.17
CA LEU A 563 -35.59 45.37 -3.47
C LEU A 563 -35.56 46.77 -2.83
N GLU A 564 -34.48 47.14 -2.14
CA GLU A 564 -34.28 48.46 -1.54
C GLU A 564 -34.28 49.57 -2.59
N ALA A 565 -33.54 49.41 -3.69
CA ALA A 565 -33.53 50.36 -4.80
C ALA A 565 -34.92 50.55 -5.43
N THR A 566 -35.66 49.44 -5.62
CA THR A 566 -37.04 49.46 -6.14
C THR A 566 -37.98 50.19 -5.19
N VAL A 567 -37.92 49.89 -3.89
CA VAL A 567 -38.76 50.54 -2.88
C VAL A 567 -38.42 52.03 -2.72
N VAL A 568 -37.14 52.42 -2.79
CA VAL A 568 -36.72 53.83 -2.78
C VAL A 568 -37.27 54.57 -4.00
N HIS A 569 -37.26 53.97 -5.18
CA HIS A 569 -37.85 54.54 -6.40
C HIS A 569 -39.37 54.77 -6.24
N LEU A 570 -40.11 53.74 -5.80
CA LEU A 570 -41.56 53.82 -5.58
C LEU A 570 -41.92 54.85 -4.50
N ARG A 571 -41.14 54.90 -3.41
CA ARG A 571 -41.33 55.91 -2.34
C ARG A 571 -41.07 57.32 -2.85
N HIS A 572 -40.09 57.52 -3.72
CA HIS A 572 -39.87 58.81 -4.38
C HIS A 572 -41.05 59.18 -5.29
N GLU A 573 -41.59 58.25 -6.07
CA GLU A 573 -42.77 58.48 -6.92
C GLU A 573 -44.03 58.84 -6.11
N VAL A 574 -44.37 58.05 -5.08
CA VAL A 574 -45.48 58.35 -4.15
C VAL A 574 -45.33 59.75 -3.56
N SER A 575 -44.12 60.13 -3.14
CA SER A 575 -43.82 61.45 -2.57
C SER A 575 -43.96 62.57 -3.63
N ARG A 576 -43.43 62.35 -4.83
CA ARG A 576 -43.48 63.26 -6.00
C ARG A 576 -44.92 63.56 -6.40
N VAL A 577 -45.76 62.54 -6.49
CA VAL A 577 -47.15 62.66 -6.94
C VAL A 577 -48.05 63.24 -5.84
N SER A 578 -47.90 62.78 -4.58
CA SER A 578 -48.61 63.37 -3.43
C SER A 578 -48.27 64.84 -3.23
N SER A 579 -47.01 65.25 -3.45
CA SER A 579 -46.59 66.66 -3.41
C SER A 579 -47.27 67.52 -4.48
N ARG A 580 -47.33 67.03 -5.73
CA ARG A 580 -48.06 67.70 -6.84
C ARG A 580 -49.55 67.86 -6.52
N ALA A 581 -50.19 66.80 -6.04
CA ALA A 581 -51.60 66.84 -5.64
C ALA A 581 -51.88 67.74 -4.44
N ASN A 582 -51.02 67.76 -3.42
CA ASN A 582 -51.12 68.68 -2.28
C ASN A 582 -50.97 70.15 -2.73
N THR A 583 -50.09 70.44 -3.69
CA THR A 583 -49.97 71.77 -4.29
C THR A 583 -51.22 72.17 -5.08
N ALA A 584 -51.74 71.29 -5.94
CA ALA A 584 -52.98 71.52 -6.67
C ALA A 584 -54.17 71.73 -5.72
N TRP A 585 -54.26 70.91 -4.66
CA TRP A 585 -55.25 71.03 -3.60
C TRP A 585 -55.19 72.38 -2.88
N LYS A 586 -54.02 72.79 -2.39
CA LYS A 586 -53.83 74.09 -1.72
C LYS A 586 -54.15 75.27 -2.62
N THR A 587 -53.81 75.19 -3.90
CA THR A 587 -54.17 76.22 -4.91
C THR A 587 -55.69 76.28 -5.10
N ALA A 588 -56.37 75.13 -5.05
CA ALA A 588 -57.81 75.02 -5.23
C ALA A 588 -58.64 75.39 -3.98
N GLN A 589 -58.08 75.36 -2.77
CA GLN A 589 -58.77 75.82 -1.56
C GLN A 589 -59.13 77.33 -1.60
N ASN A 590 -58.48 78.11 -2.46
CA ASN A 590 -58.81 79.52 -2.71
C ASN A 590 -59.98 79.72 -3.69
N ILE A 591 -60.59 78.63 -4.20
CA ILE A 591 -61.67 78.65 -5.18
C ILE A 591 -63.00 78.35 -4.46
N SER A 592 -63.94 79.29 -4.50
CA SER A 592 -65.17 79.27 -3.68
C SER A 592 -66.13 78.11 -3.95
N GLU A 593 -66.00 77.42 -5.08
CA GLU A 593 -66.94 76.41 -5.58
C GLU A 593 -66.20 75.20 -6.18
N LEU A 594 -65.39 74.51 -5.37
CA LEU A 594 -64.85 73.20 -5.78
C LEU A 594 -65.88 72.08 -5.49
N PRO A 595 -66.17 71.16 -6.44
CA PRO A 595 -67.12 70.07 -6.18
C PRO A 595 -66.68 69.17 -5.02
N GLU A 596 -67.54 68.99 -4.00
CA GLU A 596 -67.23 68.19 -2.80
C GLU A 596 -66.79 66.75 -3.13
N GLY A 597 -67.34 66.13 -4.16
CA GLY A 597 -66.90 64.81 -4.62
C GLY A 597 -65.45 64.76 -5.10
N LEU A 598 -64.96 65.83 -5.77
CA LEU A 598 -63.57 65.92 -6.23
C LEU A 598 -62.61 66.13 -5.05
N LYS A 599 -63.01 66.96 -4.09
CA LYS A 599 -62.35 67.19 -2.80
C LYS A 599 -62.25 65.91 -1.95
N ALA A 600 -63.34 65.15 -1.83
CA ALA A 600 -63.37 63.86 -1.12
C ALA A 600 -62.49 62.80 -1.80
N ASN A 601 -62.53 62.72 -3.13
CA ASN A 601 -61.72 61.77 -3.90
C ASN A 601 -60.22 62.08 -3.80
N LEU A 602 -59.80 63.34 -3.96
CA LEU A 602 -58.40 63.74 -3.84
C LEU A 602 -57.87 63.53 -2.41
N THR A 603 -58.67 63.81 -1.39
CA THR A 603 -58.32 63.56 0.02
C THR A 603 -58.13 62.06 0.29
N ASN A 604 -59.02 61.21 -0.21
CA ASN A 604 -58.88 59.75 -0.08
C ASN A 604 -57.69 59.20 -0.86
N ALA A 605 -57.42 59.71 -2.07
CA ALA A 605 -56.30 59.26 -2.89
C ALA A 605 -54.94 59.65 -2.26
N LEU A 606 -54.83 60.86 -1.68
CA LEU A 606 -53.67 61.28 -0.90
C LEU A 606 -53.45 60.40 0.35
N ARG A 607 -54.52 60.11 1.11
CA ARG A 607 -54.46 59.22 2.28
C ARG A 607 -54.08 57.77 1.90
N HIS A 608 -54.50 57.31 0.73
CA HIS A 608 -54.13 55.98 0.22
C HIS A 608 -52.66 55.93 -0.18
N ALA A 609 -52.14 56.97 -0.85
CA ALA A 609 -50.72 57.13 -1.18
C ALA A 609 -49.83 57.18 0.08
N GLU A 610 -50.29 57.84 1.16
CA GLU A 610 -49.61 57.85 2.46
C GLU A 610 -49.51 56.45 3.08
N VAL A 611 -50.62 55.67 3.08
CA VAL A 611 -50.62 54.27 3.54
C VAL A 611 -49.66 53.40 2.72
N LEU A 612 -49.61 53.57 1.39
CA LEU A 612 -48.67 52.87 0.52
C LEU A 612 -47.21 53.24 0.85
N GLY A 613 -46.93 54.51 1.15
CA GLY A 613 -45.60 54.95 1.62
C GLY A 613 -45.16 54.29 2.93
N HIS A 614 -46.09 54.05 3.86
CA HIS A 614 -45.83 53.29 5.08
C HIS A 614 -45.63 51.79 4.80
N GLN A 615 -46.43 51.18 3.91
CA GLN A 615 -46.28 49.78 3.51
C GLN A 615 -44.93 49.51 2.84
N LEU A 616 -44.51 50.37 1.89
CA LEU A 616 -43.17 50.37 1.29
C LEU A 616 -42.06 50.43 2.35
N THR A 617 -42.18 51.34 3.31
CA THR A 617 -41.20 51.46 4.42
C THR A 617 -41.14 50.20 5.28
N ALA A 618 -42.29 49.54 5.50
CA ALA A 618 -42.37 48.28 6.23
C ALA A 618 -41.84 47.06 5.45
N ILE A 619 -41.74 47.12 4.11
CA ILE A 619 -41.09 46.08 3.30
C ILE A 619 -39.58 46.13 3.51
N VAL A 620 -38.96 47.31 3.45
CA VAL A 620 -37.51 47.48 3.67
C VAL A 620 -37.09 47.07 5.08
N ALA A 621 -37.81 47.53 6.10
CA ALA A 621 -37.53 47.12 7.49
C ALA A 621 -37.65 45.59 7.70
N LYS A 622 -38.49 44.91 6.90
CA LYS A 622 -38.58 43.44 6.91
C LYS A 622 -37.44 42.77 6.14
N SER A 623 -36.96 43.33 5.02
CA SER A 623 -35.79 42.75 4.31
C SER A 623 -34.50 42.92 5.12
N GLU A 624 -34.32 44.06 5.78
CA GLU A 624 -33.27 44.27 6.79
C GLU A 624 -33.37 43.22 7.91
N THR A 625 -34.58 42.96 8.44
CA THR A 625 -34.80 41.95 9.49
C THR A 625 -34.47 40.53 9.02
N VAL A 626 -34.87 40.15 7.80
CA VAL A 626 -34.56 38.83 7.21
C VAL A 626 -33.05 38.64 7.03
N MET A 627 -32.34 39.68 6.59
CA MET A 627 -30.90 39.61 6.33
C MET A 627 -30.07 39.71 7.61
N LYS A 628 -30.55 40.46 8.61
CA LYS A 628 -29.96 40.44 9.96
C LYS A 628 -30.14 39.08 10.64
N ALA A 629 -31.32 38.43 10.50
CA ALA A 629 -31.53 37.08 11.03
C ALA A 629 -30.62 36.05 10.35
N LEU A 630 -30.32 36.21 9.06
CA LEU A 630 -29.33 35.41 8.33
C LEU A 630 -27.91 35.64 8.89
N GLU A 631 -27.51 36.89 9.10
CA GLU A 631 -26.21 37.23 9.69
C GLU A 631 -26.05 36.68 11.12
N GLU A 632 -27.05 36.87 11.99
CA GLU A 632 -27.05 36.35 13.36
C GLU A 632 -27.00 34.81 13.38
N ALA A 633 -27.64 34.13 12.43
CA ALA A 633 -27.56 32.68 12.28
C ALA A 633 -26.18 32.20 11.79
N VAL A 634 -25.58 32.88 10.80
CA VAL A 634 -24.23 32.58 10.29
C VAL A 634 -23.17 32.78 11.38
N GLN A 635 -23.11 33.98 11.99
CA GLN A 635 -22.19 34.26 13.09
C GLN A 635 -22.45 33.36 14.31
N GLY A 636 -23.72 33.08 14.62
CA GLY A 636 -24.12 32.20 15.71
C GLY A 636 -23.74 30.74 15.49
N ALA A 637 -23.60 30.30 14.23
CA ALA A 637 -23.07 28.99 13.88
C ALA A 637 -21.54 28.98 13.90
N GLU A 638 -20.89 30.00 13.32
CA GLU A 638 -19.43 30.19 13.32
C GLU A 638 -18.84 30.15 14.74
N ARG A 639 -19.43 30.90 15.68
CA ARG A 639 -19.02 30.92 17.11
C ARG A 639 -19.13 29.55 17.78
N ARG A 640 -20.00 28.65 17.32
CA ARG A 640 -20.13 27.27 17.84
C ARG A 640 -19.08 26.32 17.25
N SER A 641 -18.57 26.61 16.06
CA SER A 641 -17.41 25.93 15.46
C SER A 641 -16.05 26.48 15.92
N ALA A 642 -16.00 27.66 16.56
CA ALA A 642 -14.79 28.41 16.90
C ALA A 642 -13.64 27.57 17.48
N SER A 643 -13.92 26.72 18.48
CA SER A 643 -12.92 25.87 19.14
C SER A 643 -12.30 24.78 18.27
N TYR A 644 -12.85 24.53 17.08
CA TYR A 644 -12.38 23.50 16.14
C TYR A 644 -11.60 24.08 14.96
N PHE A 645 -11.56 25.40 14.77
CA PHE A 645 -10.81 26.00 13.66
C PHE A 645 -9.31 25.80 13.76
N VAL A 646 -8.71 25.65 14.95
CA VAL A 646 -7.27 25.32 15.09
C VAL A 646 -6.89 24.01 14.37
N ALA A 647 -7.83 23.06 14.27
CA ALA A 647 -7.63 21.85 13.46
C ALA A 647 -7.78 22.11 11.95
N LEU A 648 -8.66 23.03 11.55
CA LEU A 648 -8.91 23.42 10.16
C LEU A 648 -7.83 24.38 9.60
N GLU A 649 -7.27 25.26 10.41
CA GLU A 649 -6.09 26.09 10.08
C GLU A 649 -4.92 25.20 9.60
N SER A 650 -4.76 24.01 10.19
CA SER A 650 -3.75 23.04 9.75
C SER A 650 -4.01 22.44 8.36
N PHE A 651 -5.22 22.61 7.80
CA PHE A 651 -5.57 22.34 6.40
C PHE A 651 -5.45 23.59 5.49
N GLY A 652 -4.88 24.69 5.97
CA GLY A 652 -4.78 25.95 5.23
C GLY A 652 -6.10 26.74 5.13
N TRP A 653 -7.00 26.55 6.09
CA TRP A 653 -8.33 27.16 6.11
C TRP A 653 -8.37 28.51 6.82
N ASN A 654 -7.74 29.51 6.20
CA ASN A 654 -7.86 30.93 6.58
C ASN A 654 -9.05 31.60 5.84
N ALA A 655 -10.14 30.87 5.63
CA ALA A 655 -11.33 31.39 4.96
C ALA A 655 -12.21 32.12 5.99
N ASP A 656 -12.44 33.41 5.76
CA ASP A 656 -13.41 34.19 6.54
C ASP A 656 -14.82 33.63 6.32
N LEU A 657 -15.39 33.05 7.39
CA LEU A 657 -16.70 32.40 7.37
C LEU A 657 -17.85 33.40 7.57
N SER A 658 -17.56 34.70 7.63
CA SER A 658 -18.51 35.71 7.20
C SER A 658 -18.69 35.64 5.67
N LEU A 659 -19.53 34.68 5.24
CA LEU A 659 -20.06 34.48 3.88
C LEU A 659 -20.86 35.69 3.32
N ILE A 660 -20.79 36.80 4.05
CA ILE A 660 -21.43 38.11 3.91
C ILE A 660 -20.45 39.09 3.22
N TYR A 661 -19.14 38.87 3.35
CA TYR A 661 -18.09 39.77 2.83
C TYR A 661 -17.09 39.07 1.90
N SER A 662 -16.97 37.75 1.95
CA SER A 662 -16.05 36.97 1.12
C SER A 662 -16.67 36.53 -0.22
N SER A 663 -15.96 36.75 -1.33
CA SER A 663 -16.43 36.32 -2.66
C SER A 663 -16.45 34.78 -2.77
N PRO A 664 -17.48 34.14 -3.37
CA PRO A 664 -17.54 32.68 -3.52
C PRO A 664 -16.28 32.10 -4.20
N THR A 665 -15.71 32.83 -5.15
CA THR A 665 -14.47 32.50 -5.88
C THR A 665 -13.22 32.29 -5.01
N GLN A 666 -13.18 32.76 -3.76
CA GLN A 666 -12.04 32.54 -2.86
C GLN A 666 -12.16 31.32 -1.94
N LEU A 667 -13.39 30.88 -1.61
CA LEU A 667 -13.58 29.66 -0.82
C LEU A 667 -13.44 28.39 -1.68
N CYS A 668 -13.94 28.43 -2.92
CA CYS A 668 -14.29 27.25 -3.72
C CYS A 668 -13.16 26.69 -4.62
N ASN A 669 -11.91 26.75 -4.16
CA ASN A 669 -10.76 26.23 -4.91
C ASN A 669 -10.52 24.73 -4.61
N GLU A 670 -10.81 23.85 -5.58
CA GLU A 670 -10.76 22.38 -5.45
C GLU A 670 -9.41 21.82 -4.94
N SER A 671 -8.30 22.52 -5.21
CA SER A 671 -6.94 22.07 -4.89
C SER A 671 -6.72 21.74 -3.40
N ARG A 672 -7.49 22.38 -2.50
CA ARG A 672 -7.47 22.12 -1.06
C ARG A 672 -7.88 20.68 -0.70
N SER A 673 -8.75 20.04 -1.48
CA SER A 673 -9.24 18.68 -1.18
C SER A 673 -8.13 17.61 -1.27
N THR A 674 -7.12 17.81 -2.11
CA THR A 674 -5.98 16.90 -2.26
C THR A 674 -5.04 16.95 -1.06
N GLY A 675 -4.80 18.14 -0.49
CA GLY A 675 -3.92 18.34 0.66
C GLY A 675 -4.43 17.65 1.93
N ILE A 676 -5.75 17.60 2.12
CA ILE A 676 -6.37 16.94 3.28
C ILE A 676 -6.18 15.42 3.24
N LYS A 677 -6.28 14.79 2.05
CA LYS A 677 -5.95 13.37 1.92
C LYS A 677 -4.51 13.10 2.37
N GLN A 678 -3.55 13.91 1.88
CA GLN A 678 -2.14 13.78 2.26
C GLN A 678 -1.89 14.03 3.76
N LEU A 679 -2.56 15.02 4.36
CA LEU A 679 -2.45 15.31 5.80
C LEU A 679 -3.00 14.18 6.67
N VAL A 680 -4.11 13.55 6.29
CA VAL A 680 -4.65 12.38 7.02
C VAL A 680 -3.77 11.14 6.82
N GLU A 681 -3.20 10.94 5.62
CA GLU A 681 -2.23 9.86 5.34
C GLU A 681 -0.91 10.04 6.11
N GLN A 682 -0.46 11.27 6.35
CA GLN A 682 0.77 11.58 7.10
C GLN A 682 0.57 11.64 8.63
N LYS A 683 -0.57 12.12 9.11
CA LYS A 683 -0.86 12.37 10.53
C LYS A 683 -2.04 11.54 11.05
N ASN A 684 -1.89 10.22 10.99
CA ASN A 684 -2.91 9.27 11.44
C ASN A 684 -3.25 9.40 12.96
N SER A 685 -2.37 9.99 13.78
CA SER A 685 -2.67 10.37 15.17
C SER A 685 -3.80 11.39 15.28
N ASP A 686 -3.87 12.31 14.31
CA ASP A 686 -4.71 13.51 14.35
C ASP A 686 -6.05 13.26 13.64
N LEU A 687 -6.21 12.09 13.01
CA LEU A 687 -7.41 11.62 12.28
C LEU A 687 -8.72 11.88 13.03
N MET A 688 -8.77 11.62 14.35
CA MET A 688 -9.99 11.87 15.14
C MET A 688 -10.28 13.36 15.37
N SER A 689 -9.24 14.20 15.44
CA SER A 689 -9.39 15.65 15.48
C SER A 689 -9.93 16.15 14.13
N TYR A 690 -9.30 15.70 13.04
CA TYR A 690 -9.70 15.98 11.66
C TYR A 690 -11.15 15.58 11.36
N VAL A 691 -11.56 14.36 11.71
CA VAL A 691 -12.96 13.92 11.54
C VAL A 691 -13.92 14.72 12.42
N THR A 692 -13.54 15.11 13.64
CA THR A 692 -14.36 16.00 14.48
C THR A 692 -14.53 17.38 13.84
N ALA A 693 -13.47 17.92 13.23
CA ALA A 693 -13.50 19.21 12.57
C ALA A 693 -14.35 19.18 11.28
N VAL A 694 -14.27 18.12 10.47
CA VAL A 694 -15.14 17.92 9.29
C VAL A 694 -16.61 17.78 9.72
N VAL A 695 -16.90 17.05 10.79
CA VAL A 695 -18.25 16.94 11.36
C VAL A 695 -18.78 18.31 11.81
N LYS A 696 -18.00 19.08 12.57
CA LYS A 696 -18.40 20.42 13.02
C LYS A 696 -18.55 21.41 11.85
N LEU A 697 -17.79 21.23 10.77
CA LEU A 697 -17.94 22.02 9.56
C LEU A 697 -19.22 21.65 8.78
N GLY A 698 -19.62 20.38 8.73
CA GLY A 698 -20.91 20.00 8.13
C GLY A 698 -22.11 20.43 8.97
N GLU A 699 -22.00 20.45 10.30
CA GLU A 699 -23.01 21.07 11.20
C GLU A 699 -23.14 22.59 10.96
N LEU A 700 -22.03 23.29 10.74
CA LEU A 700 -22.00 24.70 10.33
C LEU A 700 -22.74 24.87 8.99
N VAL A 701 -22.36 24.11 7.97
CA VAL A 701 -22.95 24.17 6.61
C VAL A 701 -24.44 23.89 6.65
N ALA A 702 -24.90 22.87 7.39
CA ALA A 702 -26.33 22.59 7.56
C ALA A 702 -27.07 23.79 8.18
N THR A 703 -26.55 24.36 9.28
CA THR A 703 -27.14 25.53 9.94
C THR A 703 -27.22 26.75 9.00
N VAL A 704 -26.16 26.98 8.22
CA VAL A 704 -26.09 28.07 7.23
C VAL A 704 -27.03 27.82 6.04
N ARG A 705 -27.19 26.56 5.62
CA ARG A 705 -28.11 26.16 4.54
C ARG A 705 -29.57 26.32 4.94
N ASP A 706 -29.93 25.95 6.18
CA ASP A 706 -31.25 26.18 6.74
C ASP A 706 -31.57 27.68 6.85
N ALA A 707 -30.64 28.48 7.40
CA ALA A 707 -30.80 29.92 7.56
C ALA A 707 -30.93 30.65 6.20
N SER A 708 -30.09 30.32 5.23
CA SER A 708 -30.15 30.89 3.87
C SER A 708 -31.42 30.45 3.14
N SER A 709 -31.88 29.20 3.31
CA SER A 709 -33.15 28.72 2.72
C SER A 709 -34.39 29.37 3.37
N ALA A 710 -34.35 29.63 4.69
CA ALA A 710 -35.39 30.38 5.37
C ALA A 710 -35.43 31.85 4.91
N SER A 711 -34.25 32.46 4.76
CA SER A 711 -34.12 33.85 4.30
C SER A 711 -34.44 34.01 2.82
N GLU A 712 -34.22 32.99 1.98
CA GLU A 712 -34.70 32.97 0.60
C GLU A 712 -36.23 32.91 0.52
N ARG A 713 -36.89 32.07 1.32
CA ARG A 713 -38.36 32.08 1.42
C ARG A 713 -38.89 33.44 1.90
N GLY A 714 -38.22 34.05 2.89
CA GLY A 714 -38.55 35.40 3.37
C GLY A 714 -38.39 36.47 2.30
N MET A 715 -37.21 36.53 1.66
CA MET A 715 -36.88 37.52 0.63
C MET A 715 -37.79 37.37 -0.60
N ASN A 716 -38.06 36.16 -1.07
CA ASN A 716 -38.96 35.93 -2.21
C ASN A 716 -40.39 36.37 -1.89
N THR A 717 -40.87 36.17 -0.65
CA THR A 717 -42.17 36.68 -0.19
C THR A 717 -42.20 38.21 -0.19
N LEU A 718 -41.11 38.87 0.24
CA LEU A 718 -40.99 40.33 0.24
C LEU A 718 -40.89 40.92 -1.16
N VAL A 719 -40.16 40.26 -2.08
CA VAL A 719 -40.09 40.66 -3.50
C VAL A 719 -41.46 40.56 -4.17
N LEU A 720 -42.20 39.46 -3.96
CA LEU A 720 -43.58 39.34 -4.45
C LEU A 720 -44.49 40.45 -3.87
N THR A 721 -44.42 40.67 -2.55
CA THR A 721 -45.18 41.75 -1.89
C THR A 721 -44.83 43.13 -2.48
N ALA A 722 -43.56 43.37 -2.83
CA ALA A 722 -43.13 44.62 -3.43
C ALA A 722 -43.61 44.79 -4.88
N VAL A 723 -43.62 43.71 -5.68
CA VAL A 723 -44.18 43.71 -7.04
C VAL A 723 -45.68 43.97 -7.02
N ASP A 724 -46.43 43.33 -6.12
CA ASP A 724 -47.86 43.61 -5.93
C ASP A 724 -48.08 45.08 -5.50
N THR A 725 -47.24 45.57 -4.58
CA THR A 725 -47.28 46.97 -4.13
C THR A 725 -46.89 47.95 -5.25
N THR A 726 -46.02 47.58 -6.20
CA THR A 726 -45.66 48.40 -7.37
C THR A 726 -46.90 48.75 -8.20
N ALA A 727 -47.70 47.74 -8.58
CA ALA A 727 -48.89 47.96 -9.39
C ALA A 727 -49.91 48.89 -8.69
N VAL A 728 -50.12 48.69 -7.39
CA VAL A 728 -51.03 49.53 -6.59
C VAL A 728 -50.48 50.96 -6.42
N VAL A 729 -49.15 51.12 -6.26
CA VAL A 729 -48.49 52.43 -6.21
C VAL A 729 -48.63 53.19 -7.53
N GLU A 730 -48.41 52.52 -8.68
CA GLU A 730 -48.58 53.15 -9.99
C GLU A 730 -50.04 53.54 -10.28
N GLU A 731 -51.00 52.72 -9.86
CA GLU A 731 -52.43 53.03 -10.01
C GLU A 731 -52.84 54.19 -9.12
N ALA A 732 -52.43 54.19 -7.84
CA ALA A 732 -52.65 55.29 -6.93
C ALA A 732 -52.00 56.59 -7.44
N ALA A 733 -50.78 56.51 -7.98
CA ALA A 733 -50.09 57.64 -8.59
C ALA A 733 -50.85 58.20 -9.81
N ARG A 734 -51.31 57.33 -10.72
CA ARG A 734 -52.14 57.72 -11.88
C ARG A 734 -53.46 58.37 -11.46
N ASN A 735 -54.14 57.82 -10.45
CA ASN A 735 -55.38 58.36 -9.90
C ASN A 735 -55.17 59.75 -9.26
N VAL A 736 -54.18 59.88 -8.37
CA VAL A 736 -53.81 61.15 -7.73
C VAL A 736 -53.42 62.23 -8.75
N GLN A 737 -52.70 61.87 -9.82
CA GLN A 737 -52.39 62.80 -10.91
C GLN A 737 -53.65 63.22 -11.70
N SER A 738 -54.50 62.27 -12.10
CA SER A 738 -55.74 62.57 -12.83
C SER A 738 -56.67 63.51 -12.05
N LEU A 739 -56.80 63.31 -10.74
CA LEU A 739 -57.59 64.17 -9.87
C LEU A 739 -56.99 65.60 -9.77
N ALA A 740 -55.66 65.73 -9.71
CA ALA A 740 -54.98 67.04 -9.72
C ALA A 740 -55.16 67.78 -11.05
N GLU A 741 -55.15 67.07 -12.18
CA GLU A 741 -55.42 67.64 -13.51
C GLU A 741 -56.90 68.07 -13.65
N ALA A 742 -57.85 67.30 -13.11
CA ALA A 742 -59.26 67.67 -13.06
C ALA A 742 -59.49 68.97 -12.26
N VAL A 743 -58.81 69.13 -11.11
CA VAL A 743 -58.86 70.35 -10.29
C VAL A 743 -58.41 71.60 -11.07
N ASN A 744 -57.29 71.52 -11.79
CA ASN A 744 -56.79 72.65 -12.59
C ASN A 744 -57.76 73.06 -13.71
N ASN A 745 -58.47 72.10 -14.32
CA ASN A 745 -59.46 72.38 -15.36
C ASN A 745 -60.71 73.12 -14.83
N VAL A 746 -61.09 72.90 -13.57
CA VAL A 746 -62.18 73.66 -12.92
C VAL A 746 -61.78 75.13 -12.76
N LYS A 747 -60.57 75.40 -12.24
CA LYS A 747 -60.01 76.75 -12.07
C LYS A 747 -60.11 77.58 -13.35
N LYS A 748 -59.58 77.04 -14.47
CA LYS A 748 -59.55 77.74 -15.77
C LYS A 748 -60.94 78.18 -16.23
N ARG A 749 -61.97 77.36 -15.96
CA ARG A 749 -63.35 77.61 -16.39
C ARG A 749 -64.00 78.77 -15.63
N GLN A 750 -63.77 78.92 -14.34
CA GLN A 750 -64.36 80.01 -13.54
C GLN A 750 -63.74 81.38 -13.86
N SER A 751 -62.41 81.46 -14.04
CA SER A 751 -61.75 82.70 -14.45
C SER A 751 -62.28 83.25 -15.79
N ALA A 752 -62.61 82.37 -16.74
CA ALA A 752 -63.22 82.77 -18.02
C ALA A 752 -64.65 83.33 -17.88
N ILE A 753 -65.42 82.87 -16.89
CA ILE A 753 -66.79 83.36 -16.62
C ILE A 753 -66.74 84.77 -16.00
N ALA A 754 -65.84 85.00 -15.03
CA ALA A 754 -65.69 86.29 -14.37
C ALA A 754 -65.27 87.41 -15.37
N PHE A 755 -64.36 87.09 -16.30
CA PHE A 755 -63.94 88.01 -17.37
C PHE A 755 -65.13 88.45 -18.25
N ALA A 756 -66.02 87.50 -18.59
CA ALA A 756 -67.18 87.75 -19.45
C ALA A 756 -68.14 88.80 -18.87
N GLN A 757 -68.47 88.65 -17.58
CA GLN A 757 -69.43 89.52 -16.88
C GLN A 757 -68.91 90.96 -16.78
N ALA A 758 -67.60 91.11 -16.55
CA ALA A 758 -66.97 92.43 -16.43
C ALA A 758 -66.88 93.19 -17.77
N LEU A 759 -66.89 92.48 -18.91
CA LEU A 759 -66.90 93.08 -20.24
C LEU A 759 -68.31 93.59 -20.63
N GLU A 760 -69.38 92.83 -20.37
CA GLU A 760 -70.75 93.28 -20.69
C GLU A 760 -71.17 94.51 -19.86
N ALA A 761 -70.75 94.59 -18.60
CA ALA A 761 -71.00 95.77 -17.77
C ALA A 761 -70.41 97.06 -18.36
N ALA A 762 -69.28 96.97 -19.07
CA ALA A 762 -68.67 98.12 -19.75
C ALA A 762 -69.38 98.48 -21.07
N LYS A 763 -69.90 97.47 -21.81
CA LYS A 763 -70.70 97.68 -23.04
C LYS A 763 -71.96 98.51 -22.75
N GLY A 764 -72.71 98.15 -21.72
CA GLY A 764 -73.98 98.81 -21.37
C GLY A 764 -73.82 100.32 -21.13
N ALA A 765 -72.87 100.70 -20.27
CA ALA A 765 -72.66 102.10 -19.89
C ALA A 765 -72.19 103.00 -21.05
N LEU A 766 -71.38 102.47 -21.98
CA LEU A 766 -70.96 103.22 -23.17
C LEU A 766 -72.13 103.46 -24.16
N CYS A 767 -73.06 102.50 -24.26
CA CYS A 767 -74.25 102.63 -25.09
C CYS A 767 -75.24 103.69 -24.57
N GLU A 768 -75.55 103.69 -23.28
CA GLU A 768 -76.43 104.68 -22.64
C GLU A 768 -75.89 106.12 -22.78
N ALA A 769 -74.57 106.28 -22.67
CA ALA A 769 -73.91 107.56 -22.89
C ALA A 769 -74.05 108.05 -24.35
N ALA A 770 -73.85 107.16 -25.33
CA ALA A 770 -73.96 107.50 -26.76
C ALA A 770 -75.39 107.88 -27.18
N GLU A 771 -76.41 107.17 -26.69
CA GLU A 771 -77.83 107.51 -26.89
C GLU A 771 -78.16 108.93 -26.39
N THR A 772 -77.63 109.27 -25.22
CA THR A 772 -77.87 110.58 -24.60
C THR A 772 -77.16 111.71 -25.36
N ILE A 773 -75.93 111.49 -25.86
CA ILE A 773 -75.22 112.48 -26.70
C ILE A 773 -76.02 112.79 -27.97
N HIS A 774 -76.49 111.75 -28.67
CA HIS A 774 -77.28 111.93 -29.90
C HIS A 774 -78.57 112.72 -29.65
N THR A 775 -79.26 112.42 -28.55
CA THR A 775 -80.47 113.17 -28.13
C THR A 775 -80.18 114.66 -27.95
N LEU A 776 -79.08 115.00 -27.26
CA LEU A 776 -78.68 116.38 -27.00
C LEU A 776 -78.27 117.13 -28.27
N GLN A 777 -77.68 116.46 -29.26
CA GLN A 777 -77.40 117.06 -30.58
C GLN A 777 -78.69 117.46 -31.32
N VAL A 778 -79.71 116.60 -31.31
CA VAL A 778 -81.01 116.91 -31.94
C VAL A 778 -81.71 118.10 -31.26
N GLU A 779 -81.55 118.25 -29.94
CA GLU A 779 -82.04 119.42 -29.20
C GLU A 779 -81.26 120.70 -29.53
N LYS A 780 -79.92 120.63 -29.69
CA LYS A 780 -79.07 121.75 -30.13
C LYS A 780 -79.62 122.40 -31.40
N ASP A 781 -79.79 121.58 -32.45
CA ASP A 781 -80.10 122.07 -33.79
C ASP A 781 -81.54 122.62 -33.87
N LYS A 782 -82.46 122.02 -33.11
CA LYS A 782 -83.83 122.54 -32.93
C LYS A 782 -83.82 123.94 -32.31
N PHE A 783 -83.07 124.16 -31.22
CA PHE A 783 -83.01 125.47 -30.59
C PHE A 783 -82.29 126.52 -31.45
N MET A 784 -81.24 126.15 -32.19
CA MET A 784 -80.59 127.04 -33.17
C MET A 784 -81.59 127.55 -34.23
N SER A 785 -82.49 126.69 -34.71
CA SER A 785 -83.58 127.10 -35.62
C SER A 785 -84.55 128.08 -34.96
N THR A 786 -84.89 127.89 -33.68
CA THR A 786 -85.75 128.82 -32.92
C THR A 786 -85.10 130.20 -32.77
N ALA A 787 -83.80 130.24 -32.44
CA ALA A 787 -83.08 131.50 -32.24
C ALA A 787 -83.04 132.37 -33.50
N ALA A 788 -82.72 131.76 -34.65
CA ALA A 788 -82.74 132.44 -35.95
C ALA A 788 -84.16 132.96 -36.31
N THR A 789 -85.20 132.17 -36.00
CA THR A 789 -86.60 132.55 -36.24
C THR A 789 -87.01 133.78 -35.41
N LEU A 790 -86.69 133.79 -34.12
CA LEU A 790 -86.99 134.93 -33.24
C LEU A 790 -86.25 136.21 -33.68
N LYS A 791 -84.98 136.09 -34.06
CA LYS A 791 -84.16 137.22 -34.56
C LYS A 791 -84.76 137.87 -35.79
N SER A 792 -85.25 137.06 -36.73
CA SER A 792 -85.99 137.54 -37.91
C SER A 792 -87.31 138.23 -37.53
N ARG A 793 -88.06 137.67 -36.57
CA ARG A 793 -89.34 138.23 -36.10
C ARG A 793 -89.19 139.60 -35.41
N VAL A 794 -88.17 139.79 -34.57
CA VAL A 794 -87.88 141.11 -33.95
C VAL A 794 -87.59 142.16 -35.00
N SER A 795 -86.66 141.87 -35.93
CA SER A 795 -86.24 142.83 -36.95
C SER A 795 -87.34 143.19 -37.95
N SER A 796 -88.21 142.23 -38.29
CA SER A 796 -89.34 142.48 -39.20
C SER A 796 -90.47 143.25 -38.54
N GLU A 797 -90.86 142.91 -37.30
CA GLU A 797 -91.97 143.61 -36.63
C GLU A 797 -91.58 145.00 -36.12
N SER A 798 -90.31 145.26 -35.73
CA SER A 798 -89.81 146.62 -35.46
C SER A 798 -89.99 147.52 -36.69
N LYS A 799 -89.54 147.04 -37.86
CA LYS A 799 -89.65 147.77 -39.12
C LYS A 799 -91.10 148.00 -39.55
N ILE A 800 -92.01 147.09 -39.23
CA ILE A 800 -93.47 147.28 -39.44
C ILE A 800 -94.00 148.38 -38.50
N ALA A 801 -93.58 148.41 -37.24
CA ALA A 801 -93.97 149.44 -36.27
C ALA A 801 -93.47 150.84 -36.68
N GLU A 802 -92.20 150.96 -37.05
CA GLU A 802 -91.58 152.18 -37.58
C GLU A 802 -92.35 152.73 -38.80
N GLN A 803 -92.67 151.85 -39.77
CA GLN A 803 -93.42 152.23 -40.98
C GLN A 803 -94.86 152.63 -40.68
N ALA A 804 -95.55 151.92 -39.78
CA ALA A 804 -96.91 152.25 -39.36
C ALA A 804 -96.98 153.60 -38.63
N TRP A 805 -95.94 153.95 -37.86
CA TRP A 805 -95.86 155.22 -37.15
C TRP A 805 -95.57 156.41 -38.08
N ALA A 806 -94.58 156.25 -38.96
CA ALA A 806 -94.17 157.28 -39.91
C ALA A 806 -95.29 157.68 -40.88
N ALA A 807 -96.08 156.69 -41.34
CA ALA A 807 -97.23 156.92 -42.23
C ALA A 807 -98.40 157.71 -41.60
N LYS A 808 -98.35 157.96 -40.29
CA LYS A 808 -99.51 158.41 -39.50
C LYS A 808 -99.32 159.75 -38.81
N THR A 809 -98.09 160.07 -38.39
CA THR A 809 -97.75 161.31 -37.67
C THR A 809 -97.02 162.34 -38.52
N ASN A 810 -96.54 161.96 -39.72
CA ASN A 810 -95.52 162.67 -40.49
C ASN A 810 -94.20 162.94 -39.73
N SER A 811 -93.99 162.28 -38.57
CA SER A 811 -92.69 162.19 -37.89
C SER A 811 -92.05 160.84 -38.17
N TYR A 812 -90.74 160.83 -38.37
CA TYR A 812 -89.97 159.58 -38.53
C TYR A 812 -89.51 158.96 -37.21
N GLU A 813 -89.69 159.65 -36.08
CA GLU A 813 -89.31 159.14 -34.76
C GLU A 813 -90.48 158.35 -34.14
N MET A 814 -90.21 157.07 -33.86
CA MET A 814 -91.12 156.14 -33.18
C MET A 814 -91.12 156.42 -31.66
N PRO A 815 -92.22 156.15 -30.91
CA PRO A 815 -92.23 156.29 -29.47
C PRO A 815 -91.16 155.42 -28.79
N GLN A 816 -90.41 156.04 -27.87
CA GLN A 816 -89.25 155.44 -27.22
C GLN A 816 -89.60 154.13 -26.47
N ASP A 817 -90.82 153.97 -25.96
CA ASP A 817 -91.28 152.76 -25.28
C ASP A 817 -91.48 151.55 -26.21
N ILE A 818 -91.69 151.80 -27.51
CA ILE A 818 -91.73 150.76 -28.56
C ILE A 818 -90.31 150.40 -29.00
N GLU A 819 -89.44 151.39 -29.19
CA GLU A 819 -88.03 151.18 -29.56
C GLU A 819 -87.27 150.44 -28.43
N GLU A 820 -87.47 150.83 -27.17
CA GLU A 820 -86.97 150.10 -26.00
C GLU A 820 -87.56 148.69 -25.92
N GLY A 821 -88.82 148.49 -26.35
CA GLY A 821 -89.46 147.18 -26.47
C GLY A 821 -88.72 146.25 -27.44
N PHE A 822 -88.53 146.65 -28.70
CA PHE A 822 -87.80 145.83 -29.68
C PHE A 822 -86.30 145.71 -29.36
N THR A 823 -85.71 146.71 -28.69
CA THR A 823 -84.35 146.63 -28.14
C THR A 823 -84.26 145.59 -27.03
N TYR A 824 -85.23 145.53 -26.11
CA TYR A 824 -85.30 144.53 -25.06
C TYR A 824 -85.46 143.11 -25.65
N ALA A 825 -86.37 142.95 -26.61
CA ALA A 825 -86.53 141.69 -27.37
C ALA A 825 -85.21 141.24 -28.02
N SER A 826 -84.52 142.15 -28.71
CA SER A 826 -83.21 141.89 -29.34
C SER A 826 -82.17 141.38 -28.32
N ARG A 827 -82.11 141.99 -27.13
CA ARG A 827 -81.18 141.59 -26.04
C ARG A 827 -81.52 140.25 -25.40
N HIS A 828 -82.76 139.77 -25.49
CA HIS A 828 -83.15 138.45 -25.01
C HIS A 828 -82.87 137.37 -26.08
N VAL A 829 -83.15 137.64 -27.36
CA VAL A 829 -82.77 136.75 -28.47
C VAL A 829 -81.25 136.56 -28.56
N ALA A 830 -80.47 137.64 -28.42
CA ALA A 830 -79.00 137.55 -28.42
C ALA A 830 -78.44 136.71 -27.25
N ARG A 831 -79.06 136.76 -26.07
CA ARG A 831 -78.68 135.89 -24.95
C ARG A 831 -79.03 134.43 -25.21
N PHE A 832 -80.16 134.15 -25.86
CA PHE A 832 -80.50 132.78 -26.27
C PHE A 832 -79.50 132.22 -27.29
N GLU A 833 -79.09 133.00 -28.30
CA GLU A 833 -77.99 132.63 -29.20
C GLU A 833 -76.67 132.36 -28.44
N GLU A 834 -76.34 133.18 -27.44
CA GLU A 834 -75.14 132.99 -26.62
C GLU A 834 -75.20 131.71 -25.76
N HIS A 835 -76.33 131.42 -25.10
CA HIS A 835 -76.51 130.18 -24.34
C HIS A 835 -76.38 128.94 -25.23
N LEU A 836 -76.84 128.99 -26.49
CA LEU A 836 -76.65 127.91 -27.45
C LEU A 836 -75.19 127.75 -27.88
N GLN A 837 -74.50 128.83 -28.22
CA GLN A 837 -73.08 128.78 -28.58
C GLN A 837 -72.23 128.20 -27.42
N ARG A 838 -72.48 128.62 -26.17
CA ARG A 838 -71.85 128.09 -24.96
C ARG A 838 -72.14 126.60 -24.66
N THR A 839 -73.08 125.99 -25.40
CA THR A 839 -73.52 124.60 -25.26
C THR A 839 -73.13 123.72 -26.46
N SER A 840 -72.97 124.31 -27.64
CA SER A 840 -72.52 123.63 -28.86
C SER A 840 -71.14 122.97 -28.71
N ALA A 841 -70.10 123.74 -28.41
CA ALA A 841 -68.73 123.23 -28.30
C ALA A 841 -68.58 122.06 -27.29
N PRO A 842 -69.17 122.08 -26.08
CA PRO A 842 -69.22 120.91 -25.20
C PRO A 842 -69.78 119.62 -25.83
N CYS A 843 -70.78 119.72 -26.71
CA CYS A 843 -71.35 118.53 -27.38
C CYS A 843 -70.33 117.88 -28.30
N GLU A 844 -69.59 118.69 -29.06
CA GLU A 844 -68.57 118.24 -30.01
C GLU A 844 -67.33 117.69 -29.26
N THR A 845 -66.87 118.37 -28.20
CA THR A 845 -65.75 117.88 -27.36
C THR A 845 -66.00 116.49 -26.76
N VAL A 846 -67.22 116.18 -26.31
CA VAL A 846 -67.52 114.86 -25.70
C VAL A 846 -67.59 113.73 -26.75
N VAL A 847 -67.94 114.05 -28.00
CA VAL A 847 -67.84 113.11 -29.12
C VAL A 847 -66.37 112.78 -29.41
N ASP A 848 -65.52 113.81 -29.48
CA ASP A 848 -64.09 113.63 -29.73
C ASP A 848 -63.41 112.86 -28.59
N GLU A 849 -63.68 113.20 -27.32
CA GLU A 849 -63.13 112.50 -26.16
C GLU A 849 -63.58 111.03 -26.05
N LEU A 850 -64.81 110.71 -26.48
CA LEU A 850 -65.30 109.33 -26.60
C LEU A 850 -64.56 108.58 -27.72
N GLY A 851 -64.38 109.23 -28.88
CA GLY A 851 -63.65 108.67 -30.03
C GLY A 851 -62.16 108.42 -29.75
N GLU A 852 -61.47 109.37 -29.11
CA GLU A 852 -60.08 109.20 -28.69
C GLU A 852 -59.93 108.15 -27.59
N GLY A 853 -60.81 108.12 -26.59
CA GLY A 853 -60.76 107.12 -25.52
C GLY A 853 -60.95 105.69 -26.03
N LEU A 854 -61.87 105.48 -26.98
CA LEU A 854 -62.04 104.17 -27.62
C LEU A 854 -60.83 103.79 -28.50
N ARG A 855 -60.23 104.76 -29.21
CA ARG A 855 -58.96 104.56 -29.93
C ARG A 855 -57.82 104.18 -28.98
N GLU A 856 -57.70 104.80 -27.80
CA GLU A 856 -56.64 104.48 -26.83
C GLU A 856 -56.77 103.03 -26.31
N VAL A 857 -57.99 102.55 -26.07
CA VAL A 857 -58.23 101.15 -25.71
C VAL A 857 -57.87 100.23 -26.88
N ALA A 858 -58.31 100.53 -28.11
CA ALA A 858 -58.04 99.72 -29.30
C ALA A 858 -56.57 99.74 -29.79
N ALA A 859 -55.80 100.77 -29.43
CA ALA A 859 -54.39 100.95 -29.77
C ALA A 859 -53.43 100.54 -28.65
N SER A 860 -53.92 100.26 -27.43
CA SER A 860 -53.08 99.71 -26.37
C SER A 860 -52.55 98.32 -26.76
N ASP A 861 -51.26 98.09 -26.54
CA ASP A 861 -50.49 96.99 -27.17
C ASP A 861 -50.83 95.61 -26.58
N VAL A 862 -51.97 95.06 -27.01
CA VAL A 862 -52.58 93.85 -26.47
C VAL A 862 -52.93 92.87 -27.59
N SER A 863 -51.90 92.26 -28.18
CA SER A 863 -52.01 91.09 -29.07
C SER A 863 -52.82 89.92 -28.48
N CYS A 864 -52.93 89.87 -27.15
CA CYS A 864 -53.70 88.91 -26.37
C CYS A 864 -55.23 88.95 -26.60
N CYS A 865 -55.79 90.06 -27.10
CA CYS A 865 -57.25 90.27 -27.14
C CYS A 865 -57.75 90.83 -28.48
N THR A 866 -57.45 90.14 -29.58
CA THR A 866 -58.00 90.44 -30.91
C THR A 866 -59.53 90.60 -30.92
N ALA A 867 -60.27 89.81 -30.13
CA ALA A 867 -61.73 89.90 -29.99
C ALA A 867 -62.22 91.18 -29.29
N VAL A 868 -61.51 91.67 -28.26
CA VAL A 868 -61.85 92.95 -27.60
C VAL A 868 -61.39 94.12 -28.48
N GLY A 869 -60.23 93.97 -29.14
CA GLY A 869 -59.73 94.95 -30.12
C GLY A 869 -60.65 95.12 -31.33
N SER A 870 -61.27 94.05 -31.85
CA SER A 870 -62.31 94.15 -32.88
C SER A 870 -63.57 94.81 -32.34
N PHE A 871 -64.06 94.40 -31.15
CA PHE A 871 -65.24 94.99 -30.53
C PHE A 871 -65.12 96.51 -30.35
N VAL A 872 -64.00 97.00 -29.81
CA VAL A 872 -63.77 98.45 -29.63
C VAL A 872 -63.55 99.17 -30.97
N ARG A 873 -62.93 98.51 -31.96
CA ARG A 873 -62.77 99.04 -33.32
C ARG A 873 -64.10 99.19 -34.06
N ASP A 874 -65.01 98.22 -33.92
CA ASP A 874 -66.35 98.25 -34.51
C ASP A 874 -67.19 99.41 -33.93
N ILE A 875 -67.09 99.67 -32.62
CA ILE A 875 -67.68 100.87 -32.00
C ILE A 875 -67.03 102.14 -32.59
N THR A 876 -65.70 102.20 -32.65
CA THR A 876 -64.93 103.38 -33.10
C THR A 876 -65.26 103.79 -34.53
N LEU A 877 -65.45 102.82 -35.44
CA LEU A 877 -65.76 103.05 -36.86
C LEU A 877 -67.16 103.62 -37.10
N ASN A 878 -68.08 103.54 -36.13
CA ASN A 878 -69.46 103.98 -36.27
C ASN A 878 -69.75 105.38 -35.70
N LEU A 879 -68.76 106.04 -35.07
CA LEU A 879 -68.95 107.36 -34.44
C LEU A 879 -69.09 108.52 -35.43
N THR A 880 -68.57 108.40 -36.65
CA THR A 880 -68.49 109.52 -37.59
C THR A 880 -69.79 109.84 -38.35
N ASP A 881 -70.73 108.89 -38.43
CA ASP A 881 -72.02 109.05 -39.15
C ASP A 881 -73.22 109.26 -38.21
N PHE A 882 -73.03 109.14 -36.89
CA PHE A 882 -74.07 109.26 -35.83
C PHE A 882 -75.41 108.50 -36.04
N SER A 883 -75.43 107.51 -36.92
CA SER A 883 -76.51 106.52 -37.04
C SER A 883 -76.55 105.64 -35.78
N PHE A 884 -77.27 106.09 -34.76
CA PHE A 884 -77.46 105.43 -33.46
C PHE A 884 -77.71 103.90 -33.52
N ARG A 885 -78.30 103.39 -34.61
CA ARG A 885 -78.63 101.97 -34.82
C ARG A 885 -77.43 101.00 -35.00
N SER A 886 -76.20 101.47 -35.14
CA SER A 886 -75.04 100.58 -35.36
C SER A 886 -74.17 100.34 -34.12
N LEU A 887 -74.01 101.33 -33.23
CA LEU A 887 -73.09 101.29 -32.08
C LEU A 887 -73.40 100.20 -31.04
N CYS A 888 -74.67 99.77 -30.93
CA CYS A 888 -75.17 98.95 -29.81
C CYS A 888 -75.84 97.63 -30.24
N LYS A 889 -75.43 97.06 -31.38
CA LYS A 889 -75.89 95.72 -31.81
C LYS A 889 -75.42 94.60 -30.86
N GLU A 890 -76.14 93.47 -30.89
CA GLU A 890 -75.79 92.26 -30.14
C GLU A 890 -74.48 91.60 -30.62
N VAL A 891 -73.35 92.08 -30.10
CA VAL A 891 -72.08 91.33 -30.14
C VAL A 891 -72.15 90.22 -29.07
N ARG A 892 -71.93 88.97 -29.50
CA ARG A 892 -72.06 87.76 -28.68
C ARG A 892 -70.83 87.57 -27.78
N VAL A 893 -70.92 87.98 -26.51
CA VAL A 893 -69.83 87.75 -25.54
C VAL A 893 -69.54 86.26 -25.28
N GLY A 894 -70.51 85.36 -25.54
CA GLY A 894 -70.28 83.90 -25.51
C GLY A 894 -69.19 83.40 -26.48
N ASP A 895 -69.00 84.07 -27.63
CA ASP A 895 -67.96 83.71 -28.60
C ASP A 895 -66.56 84.18 -28.13
N ILE A 896 -66.51 85.27 -27.36
CA ILE A 896 -65.30 85.76 -26.68
C ILE A 896 -64.89 84.78 -25.56
N VAL A 897 -65.84 84.33 -24.73
CA VAL A 897 -65.59 83.31 -23.68
C VAL A 897 -65.11 81.99 -24.27
N THR A 898 -65.72 81.55 -25.36
CA THR A 898 -65.35 80.31 -26.06
C THR A 898 -63.94 80.40 -26.65
N SER A 899 -63.51 81.60 -27.05
CA SER A 899 -62.14 81.85 -27.51
C SER A 899 -61.13 81.86 -26.34
N LEU A 900 -61.45 82.54 -25.24
CA LEU A 900 -60.61 82.58 -24.03
C LEU A 900 -60.41 81.19 -23.39
N MET A 901 -61.45 80.34 -23.38
CA MET A 901 -61.35 78.95 -22.93
C MET A 901 -60.30 78.12 -23.68
N LYS A 902 -60.02 78.45 -24.95
CA LYS A 902 -59.00 77.80 -25.79
C LYS A 902 -57.60 78.41 -25.62
N GLY A 903 -57.48 79.59 -25.04
CA GLY A 903 -56.22 80.31 -24.81
C GLY A 903 -55.34 79.72 -23.71
N SER A 904 -54.14 80.27 -23.51
CA SER A 904 -53.27 79.98 -22.36
C SER A 904 -53.84 80.60 -21.08
N GLU A 905 -53.48 80.04 -19.91
CA GLU A 905 -54.00 80.50 -18.61
C GLU A 905 -53.71 81.98 -18.34
N THR A 906 -52.55 82.45 -18.81
CA THR A 906 -52.09 83.86 -18.80
C THR A 906 -53.02 84.85 -19.52
N MET A 907 -53.92 84.40 -20.38
CA MET A 907 -54.85 85.29 -21.10
C MET A 907 -55.97 85.84 -20.20
N LEU A 908 -56.24 85.19 -19.06
CA LEU A 908 -57.34 85.55 -18.15
C LEU A 908 -56.94 86.53 -17.04
N GLU A 909 -55.64 86.82 -16.88
CA GLU A 909 -55.13 87.65 -15.78
C GLU A 909 -54.98 89.14 -16.16
N ASN A 910 -55.12 89.51 -17.44
CA ASN A 910 -54.87 90.87 -17.92
C ASN A 910 -56.12 91.78 -17.81
N VAL A 911 -56.46 92.15 -16.57
CA VAL A 911 -57.62 93.00 -16.23
C VAL A 911 -57.53 94.43 -16.81
N SER A 912 -56.34 94.87 -17.24
CA SER A 912 -56.03 96.26 -17.64
C SER A 912 -57.00 96.86 -18.67
N ALA A 913 -57.36 96.11 -19.73
CA ALA A 913 -58.24 96.61 -20.79
C ALA A 913 -59.69 96.87 -20.32
N ILE A 914 -60.22 96.00 -19.45
CA ILE A 914 -61.55 96.16 -18.84
C ILE A 914 -61.54 97.38 -17.91
N ASP A 915 -60.46 97.58 -17.16
CA ASP A 915 -60.33 98.69 -16.22
C ASP A 915 -60.21 100.05 -16.93
N LYS A 916 -59.59 100.10 -18.13
CA LYS A 916 -59.63 101.27 -19.02
C LYS A 916 -61.04 101.56 -19.54
N LEU A 917 -61.75 100.54 -20.05
CA LEU A 917 -63.12 100.70 -20.57
C LEU A 917 -64.09 101.24 -19.50
N LYS A 918 -64.01 100.73 -18.27
CA LYS A 918 -64.82 101.23 -17.13
C LYS A 918 -64.52 102.70 -16.82
N LYS A 919 -63.24 103.11 -16.82
CA LYS A 919 -62.83 104.51 -16.58
C LYS A 919 -63.31 105.44 -17.69
N LEU A 920 -63.29 104.99 -18.95
CA LEU A 920 -63.84 105.74 -20.08
C LEU A 920 -65.34 105.95 -19.96
N ALA A 921 -66.11 104.88 -19.68
CA ALA A 921 -67.57 104.97 -19.53
C ALA A 921 -67.98 106.01 -18.46
N ALA A 922 -67.39 105.92 -17.27
CA ALA A 922 -67.66 106.85 -16.17
C ALA A 922 -67.23 108.31 -16.47
N LYS A 923 -66.20 108.50 -17.30
CA LYS A 923 -65.76 109.84 -17.75
C LYS A 923 -66.81 110.46 -18.68
N VAL A 924 -67.25 109.73 -19.70
CA VAL A 924 -68.21 110.22 -20.71
C VAL A 924 -69.58 110.48 -20.06
N GLU A 925 -70.09 109.57 -19.23
CA GLU A 925 -71.35 109.72 -18.48
C GLU A 925 -71.38 111.05 -17.67
N LYS A 926 -70.26 111.38 -17.01
CA LYS A 926 -70.12 112.63 -16.24
C LYS A 926 -70.20 113.89 -17.12
N GLN A 927 -69.63 113.86 -18.32
CA GLN A 927 -69.65 115.00 -19.24
C GLN A 927 -71.01 115.16 -19.91
N VAL A 928 -71.66 114.05 -20.30
CA VAL A 928 -73.03 114.01 -20.81
C VAL A 928 -74.02 114.66 -19.84
N LYS A 929 -73.90 114.35 -18.54
CA LYS A 929 -74.69 114.99 -17.47
C LYS A 929 -74.43 116.49 -17.31
N ALA A 930 -73.29 117.00 -17.75
CA ALA A 930 -72.99 118.43 -17.76
C ALA A 930 -73.54 119.15 -19.00
N ILE A 931 -73.56 118.49 -20.18
CA ILE A 931 -74.19 119.04 -21.40
C ILE A 931 -75.69 119.21 -21.21
N ARG A 932 -76.39 118.19 -20.68
CA ARG A 932 -77.86 118.26 -20.48
C ARG A 932 -78.30 119.50 -19.71
N ARG A 933 -77.63 119.80 -18.59
CA ARG A 933 -77.89 121.01 -17.78
C ARG A 933 -77.78 122.32 -18.57
N LYS A 934 -76.81 122.41 -19.49
CA LYS A 934 -76.66 123.57 -20.36
C LYS A 934 -77.75 123.66 -21.43
N MET A 935 -78.28 122.53 -21.91
CA MET A 935 -79.47 122.54 -22.76
C MET A 935 -80.71 122.99 -21.98
N ASP A 936 -80.86 122.61 -20.71
CA ASP A 936 -81.94 123.08 -19.84
C ASP A 936 -81.87 124.62 -19.65
N GLU A 937 -80.67 125.19 -19.50
CA GLU A 937 -80.44 126.65 -19.49
C GLU A 937 -80.81 127.32 -20.82
N ALA A 938 -80.37 126.74 -21.95
CA ALA A 938 -80.67 127.28 -23.29
C ALA A 938 -82.17 127.20 -23.62
N ALA A 939 -82.84 126.12 -23.23
CA ALA A 939 -84.29 125.95 -23.34
C ALA A 939 -85.07 127.02 -22.56
N SER A 940 -84.58 127.35 -21.35
CA SER A 940 -85.15 128.43 -20.53
C SER A 940 -84.98 129.80 -21.20
N SER A 941 -83.77 130.09 -21.72
CA SER A 941 -83.49 131.33 -22.43
C SER A 941 -84.29 131.46 -23.74
N ALA A 942 -84.65 130.36 -24.40
CA ALA A 942 -85.54 130.34 -25.56
C ALA A 942 -86.94 130.89 -25.24
N ALA A 943 -87.49 130.51 -24.09
CA ALA A 943 -88.82 130.94 -23.65
C ALA A 943 -88.82 132.45 -23.29
N ASP A 944 -87.81 132.90 -22.54
CA ASP A 944 -87.60 134.33 -22.25
C ASP A 944 -87.47 135.17 -23.52
N ALA A 945 -86.74 134.65 -24.52
CA ALA A 945 -86.60 135.30 -25.82
C ALA A 945 -87.94 135.41 -26.54
N GLN A 946 -88.69 134.30 -26.69
CA GLN A 946 -90.01 134.28 -27.31
C GLN A 946 -90.97 135.30 -26.64
N ALA A 947 -91.05 135.29 -25.31
CA ALA A 947 -91.92 136.19 -24.55
C ALA A 947 -91.53 137.67 -24.75
N ALA A 948 -90.24 137.98 -24.77
CA ALA A 948 -89.75 139.35 -25.00
C ALA A 948 -90.07 139.84 -26.44
N VAL A 949 -89.99 138.98 -27.46
CA VAL A 949 -90.43 139.33 -28.82
C VAL A 949 -91.93 139.63 -28.85
N GLU A 950 -92.74 138.78 -28.22
CA GLU A 950 -94.20 138.90 -28.29
C GLU A 950 -94.74 140.11 -27.53
N GLU A 951 -94.12 140.46 -26.39
CA GLU A 951 -94.42 141.69 -25.65
C GLU A 951 -94.04 142.97 -26.43
N ALA A 952 -92.90 142.97 -27.15
CA ALA A 952 -92.52 144.10 -28.00
C ALA A 952 -93.51 144.30 -29.17
N VAL A 953 -93.86 143.20 -29.85
CA VAL A 953 -94.87 143.18 -30.92
C VAL A 953 -96.24 143.64 -30.42
N ARG A 954 -96.64 143.27 -29.20
CA ARG A 954 -97.89 143.72 -28.58
C ARG A 954 -97.91 145.24 -28.39
N ARG A 955 -96.88 145.81 -27.74
CA ARG A 955 -96.78 147.27 -27.49
C ARG A 955 -96.87 148.08 -28.78
N ALA A 956 -96.16 147.65 -29.82
CA ALA A 956 -96.20 148.29 -31.13
C ALA A 956 -97.63 148.39 -31.72
N ARG A 957 -98.42 147.33 -31.56
CA ARG A 957 -99.80 147.25 -32.08
C ARG A 957 -100.78 148.06 -31.22
N ASP A 958 -100.62 148.04 -29.90
CA ASP A 958 -101.45 148.82 -28.98
C ASP A 958 -101.25 150.34 -29.19
N ALA A 959 -100.03 150.79 -29.51
CA ALA A 959 -99.73 152.18 -29.85
C ALA A 959 -100.40 152.62 -31.17
N ASP A 960 -100.42 151.77 -32.21
CA ASP A 960 -101.17 152.08 -33.43
C ASP A 960 -102.70 152.11 -33.21
N ALA A 961 -103.22 151.28 -32.30
CA ALA A 961 -104.63 151.36 -31.93
C ALA A 961 -104.97 152.73 -31.29
N ALA A 962 -104.14 153.20 -30.36
CA ALA A 962 -104.38 154.46 -29.62
C ALA A 962 -104.40 155.71 -30.52
N GLY A 963 -103.51 155.81 -31.51
CA GLY A 963 -103.35 157.01 -32.35
C GLY A 963 -104.49 157.30 -33.36
N ARG A 964 -105.68 156.72 -33.21
CA ARG A 964 -106.79 156.83 -34.20
C ARG A 964 -107.96 157.75 -33.75
N CYS A 965 -107.81 158.50 -32.65
CA CYS A 965 -108.93 159.23 -32.01
C CYS A 965 -108.66 160.69 -31.58
N THR A 966 -108.73 161.65 -32.51
CA THR A 966 -108.98 163.10 -32.26
C THR A 966 -109.43 163.78 -33.57
N SER A 967 -110.33 164.78 -33.60
CA SER A 967 -111.42 165.11 -32.67
C SER A 967 -112.61 165.66 -33.49
N LEU A 968 -113.85 165.32 -33.13
CA LEU A 968 -115.05 165.87 -33.82
C LEU A 968 -115.31 167.35 -33.46
N TYR A 969 -114.76 167.82 -32.34
CA TYR A 969 -115.00 169.16 -31.80
C TYR A 969 -114.45 170.27 -32.71
N GLY A 970 -113.35 170.01 -33.44
CA GLY A 970 -112.79 170.96 -34.40
C GLY A 970 -113.69 171.23 -35.62
N GLN A 971 -114.61 170.31 -35.96
CA GLN A 971 -115.52 170.50 -37.09
C GLN A 971 -116.75 171.35 -36.73
N LEU A 972 -117.15 171.38 -35.45
CA LEU A 972 -118.27 172.19 -34.96
C LEU A 972 -118.00 173.70 -35.01
N LEU A 973 -116.75 174.15 -34.84
CA LEU A 973 -116.39 175.56 -34.96
C LEU A 973 -116.54 176.12 -36.38
N SER A 974 -116.47 175.27 -37.41
CA SER A 974 -116.51 175.71 -38.82
C SER A 974 -117.91 176.07 -39.34
N VAL A 975 -118.98 175.66 -38.63
CA VAL A 975 -120.36 175.79 -39.13
C VAL A 975 -121.10 176.97 -38.48
N LEU A 976 -120.75 177.35 -37.25
CA LEU A 976 -121.41 178.45 -36.54
C LEU A 976 -121.01 179.84 -37.06
N GLN A 977 -119.87 179.99 -37.75
CA GLN A 977 -119.40 181.26 -38.33
C GLN A 977 -120.17 181.73 -39.59
N HIS A 978 -121.35 181.18 -39.88
CA HIS A 978 -122.19 181.56 -41.03
C HIS A 978 -123.64 181.91 -40.67
N ILE A 979 -124.05 181.86 -39.39
CA ILE A 979 -125.43 182.23 -38.96
C ILE A 979 -125.49 183.00 -37.62
N TRP A 980 -124.40 183.68 -37.22
CA TRP A 980 -124.29 184.88 -36.36
C TRP A 980 -122.79 185.20 -36.18
#